data_AF-A0A397GEV6-F1
#
_entry.id   AF-A0A397GEV6-F1
#
_cell.length_a   1.000
_cell.length_b   1.000
_cell.length_c   1.000
_cell.angle_alpha   90.00
_cell.angle_beta   90.00
_cell.angle_gamma   90.00
#
_symmetry.space_group_name_H-M   'P 1'
#
loop_
_entity.id
_entity.type
_entity.pdbx_description
1 polymer ?
#
loop_
_entity_poly.entity_id
_entity_poly.type
_entity_poly.pdbx_seq_one_letter_code
_entity_poly.pdbx_strand_id
1 'polypeptide(L)'
;MPRKDFQKDLIGAKTPSRFPHLSGVRAGDHDGSITFTFTDASTGTSIDFQAIVSDTQDYPESHAYFVFTTSEDPPSRVAIVLENAQSRFSGVSLEDFLNYIDELVQDALRQPDIEADDDDDDEVVCGAEDETGFDDDDDNNNDWELDSEPEFVISETDHKDLLKTLRRDLRAVKNAGLKVGYLGSLTGSIIVSVSCRIGRLGISEEAMQAWDVRASEYLVLLIRYPATYVHFQKLLALGNTKYSAIQFHVGLCDSYKPTLEDATRAFQGDLPLPKEGLGGTAHRLKPLFIGQPLDSLLNERFLRIMELRYHLRLSWTGAELYIQQNQGRKPENAALPDDYFEPDTWGSSTPALLQGDHIGQGHEPDKLSLPLICMQFTLRHFVKCTEFCLVCHCKIRDSVEALKPYVCSNGLCLFQYMALGMGPSLEHEIRFQPSVVDLLISLTYARAVFGRLTDFPTGLGLKVPWFLNMNRLEEIERQPTDTKKKNSSQVQTCYSGSLVPQTMTCRPDKHPPFKHGDWVVIFQTGTPLKEGPWHCRVQAIDAGTSEVQLSSPIVKGQQLSASELLQGPSHAVKFMIYDRNFDDLDVDDKRAAVRLLLDTLPDVDKMKAFLGNSDNKKLAAWKDVISPAALDVLRWVVASNRSFIMEDDTTHSDHRVTGMGSYKQFRLVQGAPDKEQRFRAAVAANTATTKTDYPTIFAWHGSPVYNWHSILREGLHFKEVANGRSYGDGVYLSNNFNTSVGYTRSGLDYSWPQSNLKITMLVSLNELVNAPAKFKHTNPHYVVTQLDWIQPRYLFVKCHVQGAGPSAPGAANPNPSAMYIQDPKYSARGPSGGPIAIPISALNSQRRYSLGLLHQTDPAISKSPSPPGGKKRKREADTMPTPDDSTKIVLQEDDVVSVATAFDDLLVLLSDDEGEVEEAPPVQSSKNSVKSDFEPGTLKKESLPLLRPPQYATTPATKILQQHLRATLKVQAREHLHDLGWYIDPDFITTVYQWIVELHSFDPNLPLAKDLKQANMKSVVLELRFPPGFPMAPPFVRVIRPRFLEFVNGGGGHVTAGGAMCMELLTNSGWLPTASIESVLLQVRMAITNTEPRPARLALKRSHKDYSVGEAVEAYKRACLAHGWQIPEDIQRLSWA
;
A
#
# COMPACT_ATOMS: atom_id res chain seq x y z
N MET A 1 -33.37 -28.75 -9.48
CA MET A 1 -31.96 -29.09 -9.21
C MET A 1 -31.09 -28.02 -9.89
N PRO A 2 -31.05 -26.81 -9.32
CA PRO A 2 -30.80 -25.52 -9.99
C PRO A 2 -29.88 -25.53 -11.21
N ARG A 3 -28.60 -25.88 -11.02
CA ARG A 3 -27.58 -25.95 -12.07
C ARG A 3 -27.92 -26.86 -13.27
N LYS A 4 -28.71 -27.93 -13.07
CA LYS A 4 -29.20 -28.79 -14.17
C LYS A 4 -30.36 -28.17 -14.92
N ASP A 5 -31.18 -27.38 -14.25
CA ASP A 5 -32.30 -26.68 -14.87
C ASP A 5 -31.77 -25.54 -15.74
N PHE A 6 -30.76 -24.80 -15.26
CA PHE A 6 -29.97 -23.86 -16.07
C PHE A 6 -29.34 -24.53 -17.30
N GLN A 7 -28.66 -25.68 -17.13
CA GLN A 7 -28.06 -26.41 -18.26
C GLN A 7 -29.10 -26.91 -19.28
N LYS A 8 -30.28 -27.33 -18.81
CA LYS A 8 -31.42 -27.73 -19.67
C LYS A 8 -31.93 -26.54 -20.48
N ASP A 9 -32.10 -25.39 -19.86
CA ASP A 9 -32.65 -24.21 -20.52
C ASP A 9 -31.63 -23.61 -21.51
N LEU A 10 -30.33 -23.65 -21.17
CA LEU A 10 -29.23 -23.31 -22.09
C LEU A 10 -29.07 -24.33 -23.25
N ILE A 11 -29.62 -25.54 -23.13
CA ILE A 11 -29.77 -26.47 -24.26
C ILE A 11 -31.00 -26.11 -25.10
N GLY A 12 -32.09 -25.64 -24.50
CA GLY A 12 -33.27 -25.12 -25.20
C GLY A 12 -33.00 -23.85 -26.01
N ALA A 13 -32.18 -22.93 -25.48
CA ALA A 13 -31.76 -21.69 -26.13
C ALA A 13 -30.82 -21.89 -27.33
N LYS A 14 -30.15 -23.06 -27.44
CA LYS A 14 -29.28 -23.43 -28.58
C LYS A 14 -30.03 -23.84 -29.85
N THR A 15 -31.35 -23.78 -29.84
CA THR A 15 -32.17 -24.15 -31.01
C THR A 15 -32.02 -23.08 -32.09
N PRO A 16 -31.54 -23.40 -33.31
CA PRO A 16 -31.38 -22.41 -34.39
C PRO A 16 -32.70 -21.70 -34.72
N SER A 17 -32.61 -20.41 -35.06
CA SER A 17 -33.75 -19.56 -35.43
C SER A 17 -34.83 -19.38 -34.35
N ARG A 18 -34.49 -19.57 -33.06
CA ARG A 18 -35.39 -19.25 -31.93
C ARG A 18 -35.45 -17.75 -31.61
N PHE A 19 -34.33 -17.05 -31.80
CA PHE A 19 -34.20 -15.61 -31.64
C PHE A 19 -33.90 -14.98 -33.02
N PRO A 20 -34.42 -13.77 -33.36
CA PRO A 20 -34.30 -13.25 -34.72
C PRO A 20 -32.90 -12.73 -35.06
N HIS A 21 -32.28 -11.93 -34.18
CA HIS A 21 -30.98 -11.29 -34.41
C HIS A 21 -29.85 -11.90 -33.56
N LEU A 22 -30.18 -12.61 -32.46
CA LEU A 22 -29.21 -13.35 -31.64
C LEU A 22 -28.83 -14.70 -32.25
N SER A 23 -27.54 -14.86 -32.52
CA SER A 23 -26.90 -16.08 -33.01
C SER A 23 -25.82 -16.59 -32.03
N GLY A 24 -25.22 -17.73 -32.32
CA GLY A 24 -24.01 -18.21 -31.62
C GLY A 24 -24.16 -18.62 -30.15
N VAL A 25 -25.39 -18.61 -29.58
CA VAL A 25 -25.69 -18.87 -28.16
C VAL A 25 -25.04 -20.16 -27.66
N ARG A 26 -24.04 -20.03 -26.78
CA ARG A 26 -23.21 -21.13 -26.27
C ARG A 26 -22.81 -20.89 -24.81
N ALA A 27 -22.27 -21.92 -24.15
CA ALA A 27 -21.64 -21.72 -22.85
C ALA A 27 -20.30 -20.98 -23.06
N GLY A 28 -19.99 -20.02 -22.20
CA GLY A 28 -18.68 -19.37 -22.14
C GLY A 28 -17.62 -20.24 -21.44
N ASP A 29 -16.48 -19.66 -21.12
CA ASP A 29 -15.34 -20.41 -20.56
C ASP A 29 -15.57 -20.89 -19.11
N HIS A 30 -16.39 -20.17 -18.36
CA HIS A 30 -16.73 -20.43 -16.96
C HIS A 30 -18.11 -21.08 -16.81
N ASP A 31 -18.29 -21.89 -15.76
CA ASP A 31 -19.59 -22.44 -15.39
C ASP A 31 -20.57 -21.31 -15.02
N GLY A 32 -21.82 -21.37 -15.48
CA GLY A 32 -22.77 -20.26 -15.37
C GLY A 32 -22.60 -19.12 -16.38
N SER A 33 -21.56 -19.13 -17.23
CA SER A 33 -21.37 -18.14 -18.30
C SER A 33 -21.94 -18.58 -19.65
N ILE A 34 -22.42 -17.60 -20.41
CA ILE A 34 -23.07 -17.72 -21.72
C ILE A 34 -22.39 -16.72 -22.65
N THR A 35 -22.16 -17.10 -23.91
CA THR A 35 -21.75 -16.15 -24.98
C THR A 35 -22.71 -16.25 -26.15
N PHE A 36 -23.02 -15.12 -26.76
CA PHE A 36 -23.95 -15.01 -27.89
C PHE A 36 -23.61 -13.76 -28.72
N THR A 37 -24.05 -13.72 -29.97
CA THR A 37 -23.67 -12.69 -30.94
C THR A 37 -24.94 -12.06 -31.51
N PHE A 38 -25.15 -10.76 -31.32
CA PHE A 38 -26.20 -10.02 -32.00
C PHE A 38 -25.71 -9.66 -33.41
N THR A 39 -26.54 -9.91 -34.42
CA THR A 39 -26.26 -9.57 -35.82
C THR A 39 -27.50 -8.96 -36.45
N ASP A 40 -27.45 -7.67 -36.79
CA ASP A 40 -28.50 -7.03 -37.60
C ASP A 40 -28.19 -7.12 -39.10
N ALA A 41 -29.20 -7.48 -39.88
CA ALA A 41 -29.13 -7.60 -41.32
C ALA A 41 -29.36 -6.28 -42.07
N SER A 42 -29.90 -5.24 -41.42
CA SER A 42 -30.07 -3.90 -42.02
C SER A 42 -28.80 -3.05 -41.97
N THR A 43 -28.11 -3.03 -40.84
CA THR A 43 -26.89 -2.25 -40.59
C THR A 43 -25.60 -3.02 -40.90
N GLY A 44 -25.64 -4.36 -40.83
CA GLY A 44 -24.46 -5.22 -40.92
C GLY A 44 -23.63 -5.28 -39.63
N THR A 45 -24.09 -4.64 -38.56
CA THR A 45 -23.40 -4.61 -37.26
C THR A 45 -23.48 -5.96 -36.56
N SER A 46 -22.33 -6.45 -36.10
CA SER A 46 -22.19 -7.69 -35.32
C SER A 46 -21.55 -7.40 -33.98
N ILE A 47 -22.27 -7.66 -32.88
CA ILE A 47 -21.82 -7.39 -31.51
C ILE A 47 -21.77 -8.71 -30.73
N ASP A 48 -20.58 -9.09 -30.27
CA ASP A 48 -20.41 -10.24 -29.38
C ASP A 48 -20.68 -9.84 -27.93
N PHE A 49 -21.44 -10.69 -27.22
CA PHE A 49 -21.81 -10.50 -25.82
C PHE A 49 -21.42 -11.72 -24.99
N GLN A 50 -21.06 -11.44 -23.74
CA GLN A 50 -20.91 -12.43 -22.68
C GLN A 50 -21.84 -12.09 -21.51
N ALA A 51 -22.60 -13.08 -21.06
CA ALA A 51 -23.46 -13.00 -19.89
C ALA A 51 -23.02 -14.02 -18.82
N ILE A 52 -23.15 -13.68 -17.55
CA ILE A 52 -22.76 -14.54 -16.41
C ILE A 52 -23.87 -14.57 -15.37
N VAL A 53 -24.31 -15.77 -14.98
CA VAL A 53 -25.25 -15.98 -13.88
C VAL A 53 -24.55 -15.83 -12.53
N SER A 54 -25.14 -15.06 -11.61
CA SER A 54 -24.59 -14.71 -10.29
C SER A 54 -24.23 -15.91 -9.40
N ASP A 55 -25.14 -16.89 -9.28
CA ASP A 55 -24.86 -18.25 -8.79
C ASP A 55 -25.82 -19.21 -9.52
N THR A 56 -25.29 -20.34 -10.01
CA THR A 56 -26.10 -21.39 -10.66
C THR A 56 -26.88 -22.25 -9.67
N GLN A 57 -26.65 -22.10 -8.36
CA GLN A 57 -27.39 -22.73 -7.28
C GLN A 57 -28.72 -22.04 -6.96
N ASP A 58 -28.87 -20.75 -7.27
CA ASP A 58 -30.10 -19.98 -7.04
C ASP A 58 -31.02 -19.92 -8.28
N TYR A 59 -30.64 -20.58 -9.38
CA TYR A 59 -31.42 -20.63 -10.61
C TYR A 59 -32.63 -21.59 -10.50
N PRO A 60 -33.85 -21.22 -10.97
CA PRO A 60 -34.22 -19.94 -11.58
C PRO A 60 -34.78 -18.91 -10.59
N GLU A 61 -34.86 -19.22 -9.29
CA GLU A 61 -35.70 -18.48 -8.32
C GLU A 61 -35.09 -17.17 -7.79
N SER A 62 -33.76 -17.05 -7.68
CA SER A 62 -33.09 -15.91 -7.03
C SER A 62 -31.71 -15.57 -7.64
N HIS A 63 -31.56 -15.74 -8.95
CA HIS A 63 -30.33 -15.45 -9.69
C HIS A 63 -30.41 -14.11 -10.46
N ALA A 64 -29.27 -13.59 -10.92
CA ALA A 64 -29.21 -12.48 -11.87
C ALA A 64 -28.18 -12.73 -12.99
N TYR A 65 -28.40 -12.15 -14.18
CA TYR A 65 -27.43 -12.15 -15.28
C TYR A 65 -26.68 -10.82 -15.34
N PHE A 66 -25.35 -10.86 -15.32
CA PHE A 66 -24.50 -9.73 -15.64
C PHE A 66 -24.08 -9.81 -17.11
N VAL A 67 -24.18 -8.72 -17.88
CA VAL A 67 -23.94 -8.72 -19.33
C VAL A 67 -22.92 -7.66 -19.73
N PHE A 68 -22.00 -8.02 -20.62
CA PHE A 68 -21.04 -7.09 -21.22
C PHE A 68 -20.72 -7.47 -22.67
N THR A 69 -20.32 -6.47 -23.45
CA THR A 69 -19.80 -6.62 -24.80
C THR A 69 -18.38 -7.20 -24.78
N THR A 70 -18.06 -8.06 -25.74
CA THR A 70 -16.69 -8.57 -25.97
C THR A 70 -16.12 -8.18 -27.35
N SER A 71 -16.85 -7.39 -28.13
CA SER A 71 -16.33 -6.69 -29.32
C SER A 71 -15.35 -5.57 -28.92
N GLU A 72 -14.36 -5.30 -29.78
CA GLU A 72 -13.31 -4.29 -29.51
C GLU A 72 -13.82 -2.83 -29.59
N ASP A 73 -14.85 -2.57 -30.40
CA ASP A 73 -15.50 -1.25 -30.54
C ASP A 73 -17.04 -1.40 -30.69
N PRO A 74 -17.78 -1.49 -29.57
CA PRO A 74 -19.25 -1.53 -29.57
C PRO A 74 -19.83 -0.10 -29.51
N PRO A 75 -20.91 0.23 -30.25
CA PRO A 75 -21.51 1.56 -30.22
C PRO A 75 -21.86 2.01 -28.79
N SER A 76 -21.35 3.19 -28.38
CA SER A 76 -21.39 3.68 -26.99
C SER A 76 -22.77 3.61 -26.34
N ARG A 77 -23.83 3.87 -27.11
CA ARG A 77 -25.23 3.80 -26.68
C ARG A 77 -25.65 2.40 -26.22
N VAL A 78 -25.15 1.34 -26.85
CA VAL A 78 -25.43 -0.06 -26.47
C VAL A 78 -24.87 -0.38 -25.10
N ALA A 79 -23.64 0.06 -24.79
CA ALA A 79 -23.04 -0.11 -23.47
C ALA A 79 -23.85 0.62 -22.38
N ILE A 80 -24.22 1.89 -22.62
CA ILE A 80 -25.01 2.70 -21.70
C ILE A 80 -26.40 2.09 -21.45
N VAL A 81 -27.08 1.59 -22.49
CA VAL A 81 -28.40 0.95 -22.37
C VAL A 81 -28.32 -0.34 -21.55
N LEU A 82 -27.27 -1.15 -21.73
CA LEU A 82 -27.06 -2.39 -20.98
C LEU A 82 -26.77 -2.15 -19.50
N GLU A 83 -25.94 -1.16 -19.16
CA GLU A 83 -25.64 -0.79 -17.77
C GLU A 83 -26.92 -0.33 -17.05
N ASN A 84 -27.76 0.49 -17.69
CA ASN A 84 -29.06 0.91 -17.14
C ASN A 84 -30.07 -0.26 -17.05
N ALA A 85 -30.04 -1.20 -18.00
CA ALA A 85 -30.92 -2.36 -18.02
C ALA A 85 -30.56 -3.45 -17.00
N GLN A 86 -29.35 -3.41 -16.41
CA GLN A 86 -28.82 -4.43 -15.49
C GLN A 86 -29.74 -4.76 -14.29
N SER A 87 -30.61 -3.83 -13.89
CA SER A 87 -31.64 -4.03 -12.85
C SER A 87 -32.77 -4.98 -13.26
N ARG A 88 -33.04 -5.14 -14.57
CA ARG A 88 -34.13 -5.98 -15.13
C ARG A 88 -33.74 -7.45 -15.30
N PHE A 89 -32.44 -7.77 -15.26
CA PHE A 89 -31.94 -9.13 -15.49
C PHE A 89 -31.88 -10.01 -14.22
N SER A 90 -32.72 -9.72 -13.22
CA SER A 90 -32.80 -10.45 -11.95
C SER A 90 -34.09 -11.28 -11.87
N GLY A 91 -33.98 -12.57 -11.58
CA GLY A 91 -35.11 -13.51 -11.45
C GLY A 91 -35.83 -13.89 -12.76
N VAL A 92 -35.32 -13.47 -13.92
CA VAL A 92 -35.90 -13.76 -15.24
C VAL A 92 -35.44 -15.10 -15.82
N SER A 93 -36.21 -15.75 -16.69
CA SER A 93 -35.75 -16.97 -17.36
C SER A 93 -34.67 -16.65 -18.40
N LEU A 94 -33.89 -17.66 -18.82
CA LEU A 94 -32.88 -17.50 -19.87
C LEU A 94 -33.49 -17.09 -21.23
N GLU A 95 -34.74 -17.48 -21.50
CA GLU A 95 -35.42 -17.11 -22.74
C GLU A 95 -35.90 -15.65 -22.71
N ASP A 96 -36.51 -15.22 -21.61
CA ASP A 96 -36.92 -13.82 -21.41
C ASP A 96 -35.70 -12.89 -21.42
N PHE A 97 -34.62 -13.29 -20.74
CA PHE A 97 -33.34 -12.57 -20.73
C PHE A 97 -32.80 -12.33 -22.15
N LEU A 98 -32.73 -13.37 -22.99
CA LEU A 98 -32.23 -13.22 -24.36
C LEU A 98 -33.17 -12.37 -25.23
N ASN A 99 -34.49 -12.50 -25.07
CA ASN A 99 -35.45 -11.63 -25.76
C ASN A 99 -35.28 -10.15 -25.36
N TYR A 100 -35.12 -9.85 -24.06
CA TYR A 100 -34.89 -8.47 -23.62
C TYR A 100 -33.58 -7.88 -24.16
N ILE A 101 -32.53 -8.68 -24.34
CA ILE A 101 -31.30 -8.19 -24.99
C ILE A 101 -31.51 -7.95 -26.50
N ASP A 102 -32.24 -8.84 -27.20
CA ASP A 102 -32.59 -8.65 -28.63
C ASP A 102 -33.37 -7.33 -28.82
N GLU A 103 -34.36 -7.05 -27.95
CA GLU A 103 -35.15 -5.80 -27.94
C GLU A 103 -34.30 -4.57 -27.60
N LEU A 104 -33.55 -4.59 -26.48
CA LEU A 104 -32.75 -3.44 -26.02
C LEU A 104 -31.67 -3.03 -27.01
N VAL A 105 -31.02 -3.98 -27.67
CA VAL A 105 -29.98 -3.70 -28.68
C VAL A 105 -30.61 -3.18 -29.98
N GLN A 106 -31.78 -3.69 -30.39
CA GLN A 106 -32.53 -3.11 -31.51
C GLN A 106 -32.94 -1.66 -31.25
N ASP A 107 -33.50 -1.35 -30.07
CA ASP A 107 -33.95 0.01 -29.76
C ASP A 107 -32.78 1.01 -29.62
N ALA A 108 -31.62 0.53 -29.15
CA ALA A 108 -30.38 1.31 -29.14
C ALA A 108 -29.80 1.59 -30.54
N LEU A 109 -30.09 0.74 -31.54
CA LEU A 109 -29.60 0.86 -32.92
C LEU A 109 -30.62 1.48 -33.90
N ARG A 110 -31.91 1.56 -33.53
CA ARG A 110 -32.99 2.12 -34.39
C ARG A 110 -33.14 3.63 -34.32
N GLN A 111 -32.67 4.26 -33.25
CA GLN A 111 -32.75 5.71 -33.11
C GLN A 111 -31.56 6.34 -33.84
N PRO A 112 -31.77 7.31 -34.74
CA PRO A 112 -30.67 8.01 -35.39
C PRO A 112 -29.83 8.76 -34.34
N ASP A 113 -28.58 9.04 -34.72
CA ASP A 113 -27.71 9.93 -33.95
C ASP A 113 -28.26 11.37 -34.03
N ILE A 114 -29.04 11.71 -33.01
CA ILE A 114 -29.52 13.07 -32.75
C ILE A 114 -28.52 13.69 -31.78
N GLU A 115 -27.97 14.84 -32.14
CA GLU A 115 -27.20 15.69 -31.25
C GLU A 115 -28.09 16.09 -30.07
N ALA A 116 -27.69 15.72 -28.86
CA ALA A 116 -28.51 15.85 -27.68
C ALA A 116 -28.43 17.27 -27.10
N ASP A 117 -29.07 18.23 -27.77
CA ASP A 117 -29.61 19.41 -27.09
C ASP A 117 -30.75 18.95 -26.16
N ASP A 118 -30.68 19.35 -24.90
CA ASP A 118 -31.79 19.29 -23.96
C ASP A 118 -32.69 20.52 -24.19
N ASP A 119 -33.95 20.31 -24.57
CA ASP A 119 -35.12 20.93 -23.92
C ASP A 119 -36.45 20.56 -24.62
N ASP A 120 -37.47 20.23 -23.83
CA ASP A 120 -38.90 20.47 -24.14
C ASP A 120 -39.68 20.37 -22.80
N ASP A 121 -39.90 21.52 -22.15
CA ASP A 121 -40.50 21.63 -20.80
C ASP A 121 -41.95 22.12 -20.92
N ASP A 122 -42.91 21.37 -20.36
CA ASP A 122 -44.35 21.60 -20.57
C ASP A 122 -44.90 22.68 -19.60
N GLU A 123 -45.50 23.74 -20.15
CA GLU A 123 -45.61 25.08 -19.54
C GLU A 123 -46.26 25.19 -18.14
N VAL A 124 -45.74 26.12 -17.31
CA VAL A 124 -46.61 27.01 -16.49
C VAL A 124 -46.13 28.48 -16.50
N VAL A 125 -46.42 29.18 -17.60
CA VAL A 125 -46.53 30.65 -17.78
C VAL A 125 -46.23 31.58 -16.57
N CYS A 126 -45.20 32.43 -16.68
CA CYS A 126 -45.40 33.90 -16.79
C CYS A 126 -44.14 34.79 -17.04
N GLY A 127 -43.99 35.28 -18.29
CA GLY A 127 -43.83 36.73 -18.54
C GLY A 127 -42.46 37.35 -18.87
N ALA A 128 -42.30 37.71 -20.16
CA ALA A 128 -41.60 38.90 -20.70
C ALA A 128 -40.06 39.03 -20.53
N GLU A 129 -39.30 39.64 -21.45
CA GLU A 129 -39.53 40.14 -22.82
C GLU A 129 -38.15 40.33 -23.51
N ASP A 130 -38.12 40.30 -24.86
CA ASP A 130 -37.14 40.94 -25.78
C ASP A 130 -35.62 40.60 -25.74
N GLU A 131 -34.84 40.72 -26.84
CA GLU A 131 -35.06 40.46 -28.28
C GLU A 131 -33.67 40.44 -29.00
N THR A 132 -33.57 39.86 -30.22
CA THR A 132 -32.46 39.97 -31.23
C THR A 132 -31.06 39.42 -30.90
N GLY A 133 -30.29 38.80 -31.81
CA GLY A 133 -30.54 38.29 -33.18
C GLY A 133 -29.49 38.72 -34.25
N PHE A 134 -29.37 37.99 -35.38
CA PHE A 134 -28.75 38.38 -36.68
C PHE A 134 -27.20 38.59 -36.64
N ASP A 135 -26.29 38.19 -37.55
CA ASP A 135 -26.19 37.49 -38.88
C ASP A 135 -24.72 36.92 -38.97
N ASP A 136 -24.18 36.06 -39.87
CA ASP A 136 -24.59 35.00 -40.83
C ASP A 136 -23.27 34.28 -41.34
N ASP A 137 -23.36 33.21 -42.16
CA ASP A 137 -22.47 32.64 -43.22
C ASP A 137 -20.93 32.99 -43.33
N ASP A 138 -20.00 32.19 -43.88
CA ASP A 138 -20.09 31.10 -44.87
C ASP A 138 -18.84 30.16 -44.96
N ASP A 139 -19.11 28.92 -45.37
CA ASP A 139 -18.38 27.86 -46.10
C ASP A 139 -16.84 27.55 -46.10
N ASN A 140 -16.59 26.23 -46.21
CA ASN A 140 -15.53 25.49 -46.92
C ASN A 140 -14.01 25.72 -46.68
N ASN A 141 -13.31 24.66 -46.22
CA ASN A 141 -12.76 23.61 -47.11
C ASN A 141 -12.26 22.36 -46.33
N ASN A 142 -12.22 21.19 -46.97
CA ASN A 142 -11.70 19.93 -46.40
C ASN A 142 -10.20 19.73 -46.70
N ASP A 143 -9.44 19.18 -45.74
CA ASP A 143 -8.49 18.07 -45.98
C ASP A 143 -8.23 17.26 -44.69
N TRP A 144 -7.69 16.05 -44.80
CA TRP A 144 -7.58 15.08 -43.69
C TRP A 144 -6.14 14.91 -43.18
N GLU A 145 -5.85 15.32 -41.94
CA GLU A 145 -4.61 14.93 -41.24
C GLU A 145 -4.83 14.48 -39.78
N LEU A 146 -4.32 13.27 -39.49
CA LEU A 146 -3.70 12.82 -38.25
C LEU A 146 -4.31 13.25 -36.89
N ASP A 147 -5.00 12.32 -36.23
CA ASP A 147 -5.47 12.45 -34.85
C ASP A 147 -4.36 12.95 -33.92
N SER A 148 -4.55 14.19 -33.46
CA SER A 148 -3.66 14.90 -32.56
C SER A 148 -4.41 15.19 -31.26
N GLU A 149 -3.74 14.96 -30.12
CA GLU A 149 -4.29 15.26 -28.79
C GLU A 149 -4.81 16.72 -28.76
N PRO A 150 -6.06 16.98 -28.32
CA PRO A 150 -6.69 18.28 -28.51
C PRO A 150 -5.99 19.38 -27.71
N GLU A 151 -5.23 20.24 -28.40
CA GLU A 151 -4.63 21.45 -27.82
C GLU A 151 -5.72 22.46 -27.45
N PHE A 152 -6.25 22.33 -26.23
CA PHE A 152 -7.02 23.40 -25.60
C PHE A 152 -6.14 24.65 -25.45
N VAL A 153 -6.38 25.65 -26.30
CA VAL A 153 -5.74 26.97 -26.22
C VAL A 153 -6.30 27.73 -25.01
N ILE A 154 -5.71 27.47 -23.85
CA ILE A 154 -6.03 28.14 -22.57
C ILE A 154 -5.52 29.59 -22.61
N SER A 155 -6.30 30.55 -22.11
CA SER A 155 -5.89 31.96 -22.09
C SER A 155 -4.77 32.24 -21.07
N GLU A 156 -3.96 33.29 -21.26
CA GLU A 156 -2.95 33.72 -20.27
C GLU A 156 -3.58 34.04 -18.89
N THR A 157 -4.84 34.47 -18.87
CA THR A 157 -5.66 34.68 -17.67
C THR A 157 -6.02 33.36 -16.98
N ASP A 158 -6.62 32.42 -17.70
CA ASP A 158 -7.00 31.10 -17.15
C ASP A 158 -5.78 30.33 -16.62
N HIS A 159 -4.63 30.43 -17.32
CA HIS A 159 -3.37 29.84 -16.86
C HIS A 159 -2.94 30.36 -15.48
N LYS A 160 -3.13 31.65 -15.18
CA LYS A 160 -2.77 32.21 -13.87
C LYS A 160 -3.66 31.70 -12.76
N ASP A 161 -4.97 31.66 -12.99
CA ASP A 161 -5.94 31.21 -11.99
C ASP A 161 -5.89 29.69 -11.78
N LEU A 162 -5.61 28.90 -12.81
CA LEU A 162 -5.27 27.48 -12.71
C LEU A 162 -4.06 27.27 -11.79
N LEU A 163 -2.96 28.00 -12.05
CA LEU A 163 -1.73 27.92 -11.25
C LEU A 163 -1.92 28.41 -9.82
N LYS A 164 -2.77 29.42 -9.59
CA LYS A 164 -3.15 29.95 -8.27
C LYS A 164 -3.95 28.92 -7.46
N THR A 165 -4.93 28.29 -8.11
CA THR A 165 -5.75 27.23 -7.53
C THR A 165 -4.90 26.00 -7.17
N LEU A 166 -4.04 25.54 -8.08
CA LEU A 166 -3.07 24.48 -7.82
C LEU A 166 -2.16 24.85 -6.63
N ARG A 167 -1.57 26.06 -6.62
CA ARG A 167 -0.72 26.56 -5.52
C ARG A 167 -1.42 26.47 -4.17
N ARG A 168 -2.67 26.93 -4.06
CA ARG A 168 -3.50 26.84 -2.85
C ARG A 168 -3.67 25.39 -2.39
N ASP A 169 -4.06 24.51 -3.31
CA ASP A 169 -4.37 23.11 -2.99
C ASP A 169 -3.12 22.34 -2.54
N LEU A 170 -1.97 22.55 -3.20
CA LEU A 170 -0.69 21.96 -2.82
C LEU A 170 -0.16 22.54 -1.48
N ARG A 171 -0.40 23.82 -1.19
CA ARG A 171 -0.10 24.43 0.13
C ARG A 171 -0.92 23.78 1.24
N ALA A 172 -2.20 23.48 1.02
CA ALA A 172 -3.03 22.77 2.01
C ALA A 172 -2.48 21.37 2.32
N VAL A 173 -2.07 20.61 1.30
CA VAL A 173 -1.42 19.30 1.47
C VAL A 173 -0.13 19.42 2.29
N LYS A 174 0.73 20.41 1.99
CA LYS A 174 1.97 20.64 2.74
C LYS A 174 1.71 21.03 4.19
N ASN A 175 0.67 21.85 4.45
CA ASN A 175 0.28 22.27 5.79
C ASN A 175 -0.28 21.11 6.64
N ALA A 176 -0.87 20.08 6.01
CA ALA A 176 -1.21 18.82 6.68
C ALA A 176 0.02 17.96 7.05
N GLY A 177 1.24 18.40 6.73
CA GLY A 177 2.49 17.70 7.06
C GLY A 177 2.93 16.63 6.05
N LEU A 178 2.29 16.59 4.88
CA LEU A 178 2.64 15.71 3.75
C LEU A 178 3.75 16.32 2.87
N LYS A 179 4.44 15.49 2.08
CA LYS A 179 5.34 15.95 1.02
C LYS A 179 4.61 16.00 -0.31
N VAL A 180 5.04 16.90 -1.19
CA VAL A 180 4.35 17.26 -2.44
C VAL A 180 5.37 17.54 -3.53
N GLY A 181 5.08 17.12 -4.76
CA GLY A 181 5.71 17.62 -5.97
C GLY A 181 4.86 17.38 -7.22
N TYR A 182 5.30 17.89 -8.37
CA TYR A 182 4.59 17.73 -9.66
C TYR A 182 5.51 17.18 -10.77
N LEU A 183 4.93 16.44 -11.70
CA LEU A 183 5.59 15.85 -12.87
C LEU A 183 4.77 16.21 -14.12
N GLY A 184 5.40 16.35 -15.28
CA GLY A 184 4.75 16.82 -16.51
C GLY A 184 4.74 18.35 -16.65
N SER A 185 3.84 18.87 -17.50
CA SER A 185 3.69 20.33 -17.71
C SER A 185 2.67 20.91 -16.75
N LEU A 186 2.91 22.12 -16.24
CA LEU A 186 1.94 22.84 -15.40
C LEU A 186 0.74 23.42 -16.19
N THR A 187 0.83 23.44 -17.53
CA THR A 187 -0.17 24.01 -18.44
C THR A 187 -0.89 22.96 -19.29
N GLY A 188 -0.65 21.68 -19.03
CA GLY A 188 -1.23 20.55 -19.77
C GLY A 188 -1.28 19.30 -18.88
N SER A 189 -0.96 18.13 -19.45
CA SER A 189 -0.83 16.86 -18.71
C SER A 189 0.11 17.00 -17.51
N ILE A 190 -0.48 16.93 -16.31
CA ILE A 190 0.20 17.09 -15.02
C ILE A 190 -0.07 15.87 -14.13
N ILE A 191 0.98 15.36 -13.49
CA ILE A 191 0.88 14.33 -12.45
C ILE A 191 1.31 14.94 -11.12
N VAL A 192 0.35 15.13 -10.21
CA VAL A 192 0.61 15.57 -8.83
C VAL A 192 1.02 14.36 -8.00
N SER A 193 2.15 14.48 -7.30
CA SER A 193 2.72 13.45 -6.42
C SER A 193 2.57 13.90 -4.97
N VAL A 194 1.67 13.26 -4.22
CA VAL A 194 1.50 13.46 -2.77
C VAL A 194 2.07 12.25 -2.03
N SER A 195 2.83 12.46 -0.97
CA SER A 195 3.47 11.35 -0.28
C SER A 195 3.69 11.54 1.22
N CYS A 196 3.79 10.41 1.92
CA CYS A 196 4.13 10.34 3.33
C CYS A 196 5.16 9.22 3.58
N ARG A 197 6.11 9.46 4.49
CA ARG A 197 7.06 8.45 4.93
C ARG A 197 6.37 7.41 5.81
N ILE A 198 6.54 6.13 5.52
CA ILE A 198 5.89 5.00 6.21
C ILE A 198 6.07 5.08 7.74
N GLY A 199 7.26 5.45 8.22
CA GLY A 199 7.54 5.60 9.66
C GLY A 199 6.69 6.65 10.39
N ARG A 200 6.09 7.63 9.70
CA ARG A 200 5.19 8.64 10.30
C ARG A 200 3.73 8.18 10.43
N LEU A 201 3.40 6.98 9.95
CA LEU A 201 2.04 6.43 9.94
C LEU A 201 1.68 5.63 11.20
N GLY A 202 2.63 5.39 12.12
CA GLY A 202 2.38 4.65 13.37
C GLY A 202 2.17 3.14 13.19
N ILE A 203 2.55 2.60 12.02
CA ILE A 203 2.47 1.16 11.70
C ILE A 203 3.53 0.41 12.53
N SER A 204 3.16 -0.74 13.11
CA SER A 204 4.09 -1.56 13.92
C SER A 204 5.16 -2.24 13.07
N GLU A 205 6.30 -2.61 13.68
CA GLU A 205 7.35 -3.36 12.99
C GLU A 205 6.84 -4.66 12.37
N GLU A 206 5.97 -5.40 13.07
CA GLU A 206 5.41 -6.65 12.54
C GLU A 206 4.44 -6.41 11.37
N ALA A 207 3.72 -5.30 11.34
CA ALA A 207 2.87 -4.93 10.21
C ALA A 207 3.71 -4.43 9.02
N MET A 208 4.75 -3.62 9.26
CA MET A 208 5.70 -3.23 8.22
C MET A 208 6.39 -4.45 7.57
N GLN A 209 6.78 -5.44 8.39
CA GLN A 209 7.29 -6.74 7.90
C GLN A 209 6.23 -7.61 7.21
N ALA A 210 4.94 -7.47 7.55
CA ALA A 210 3.84 -8.19 6.90
C ALA A 210 3.43 -7.59 5.54
N TRP A 211 3.71 -6.30 5.32
CA TRP A 211 3.29 -5.52 4.14
C TRP A 211 4.44 -5.26 3.14
N ASP A 212 5.65 -5.75 3.44
CA ASP A 212 6.90 -5.49 2.69
C ASP A 212 7.19 -3.99 2.49
N VAL A 213 7.03 -3.20 3.58
CA VAL A 213 7.29 -1.76 3.59
C VAL A 213 8.35 -1.41 4.63
N ARG A 214 9.24 -0.44 4.32
CA ARG A 214 10.27 0.03 5.26
C ARG A 214 9.97 1.43 5.76
N ALA A 215 10.25 1.71 7.04
CA ALA A 215 10.06 3.04 7.64
C ALA A 215 10.85 4.19 6.98
N SER A 216 11.82 3.86 6.12
CA SER A 216 12.57 4.80 5.27
C SER A 216 11.85 5.20 3.97
N GLU A 217 10.91 4.39 3.50
CA GLU A 217 10.21 4.60 2.23
C GLU A 217 9.04 5.58 2.37
N TYR A 218 8.65 6.13 1.23
CA TYR A 218 7.46 6.95 1.06
C TYR A 218 6.37 6.12 0.39
N LEU A 219 5.17 6.15 0.98
CA LEU A 219 3.93 5.85 0.26
C LEU A 219 3.66 7.07 -0.64
N VAL A 220 3.51 6.83 -1.94
CA VAL A 220 3.26 7.87 -2.95
C VAL A 220 1.92 7.62 -3.62
N LEU A 221 1.05 8.61 -3.56
CA LEU A 221 -0.15 8.74 -4.39
C LEU A 221 0.20 9.64 -5.59
N LEU A 222 0.04 9.11 -6.79
CA LEU A 222 0.08 9.85 -8.04
C LEU A 222 -1.34 10.17 -8.50
N ILE A 223 -1.59 11.43 -8.84
CA ILE A 223 -2.85 11.93 -9.38
C ILE A 223 -2.56 12.55 -10.75
N ARG A 224 -2.89 11.84 -11.83
CA ARG A 224 -2.72 12.29 -13.21
C ARG A 224 -3.98 13.02 -13.68
N TYR A 225 -3.77 14.23 -14.20
CA TYR A 225 -4.77 15.00 -14.92
C TYR A 225 -4.35 15.02 -16.40
N PRO A 226 -5.04 14.32 -17.32
CA PRO A 226 -4.56 14.17 -18.70
C PRO A 226 -4.53 15.50 -19.48
N ALA A 227 -5.54 16.35 -19.32
CA ALA A 227 -5.66 17.61 -20.05
C ALA A 227 -5.12 18.82 -19.24
N THR A 228 -5.68 19.10 -18.07
CA THR A 228 -5.29 20.24 -17.20
C THR A 228 -5.75 20.01 -15.76
N TYR A 229 -5.21 20.77 -14.79
CA TYR A 229 -5.52 20.58 -13.37
C TYR A 229 -7.00 20.87 -13.06
N VAL A 230 -7.69 19.89 -12.45
CA VAL A 230 -9.09 20.03 -12.02
C VAL A 230 -9.14 20.13 -10.49
N HIS A 231 -9.65 21.26 -10.00
CA HIS A 231 -9.88 21.52 -8.58
C HIS A 231 -11.27 21.01 -8.14
N PHE A 232 -11.49 20.92 -6.82
CA PHE A 232 -12.68 20.25 -6.24
C PHE A 232 -14.03 20.78 -6.75
N GLN A 233 -14.26 22.10 -6.75
CA GLN A 233 -15.51 22.69 -7.24
C GLN A 233 -15.78 22.39 -8.73
N LYS A 234 -14.81 22.59 -9.63
CA LYS A 234 -14.95 22.20 -11.04
C LYS A 234 -15.18 20.69 -11.22
N LEU A 235 -14.60 19.85 -10.35
CA LEU A 235 -14.82 18.39 -10.40
C LEU A 235 -16.25 17.98 -10.06
N LEU A 236 -16.90 18.64 -9.08
CA LEU A 236 -18.31 18.40 -8.75
C LEU A 236 -19.26 18.76 -9.90
N ALA A 237 -18.88 19.70 -10.76
CA ALA A 237 -19.66 20.08 -11.94
C ALA A 237 -19.51 19.10 -13.13
N LEU A 238 -18.45 18.28 -13.17
CA LEU A 238 -18.08 17.43 -14.32
C LEU A 238 -18.86 16.10 -14.41
N GLY A 239 -20.16 16.13 -14.11
CA GLY A 239 -21.15 15.08 -14.45
C GLY A 239 -20.62 13.65 -14.38
N ASN A 240 -20.53 12.99 -15.55
CA ASN A 240 -19.82 11.71 -15.71
C ASN A 240 -18.40 11.85 -16.32
N THR A 241 -18.06 13.01 -16.91
CA THR A 241 -16.74 13.26 -17.54
C THR A 241 -15.59 13.35 -16.53
N LYS A 242 -15.89 13.50 -15.24
CA LYS A 242 -14.94 13.42 -14.12
C LYS A 242 -14.03 12.18 -14.12
N TYR A 243 -14.49 11.04 -14.62
CA TYR A 243 -13.71 9.79 -14.63
C TYR A 243 -12.61 9.75 -15.71
N SER A 244 -12.76 10.47 -16.82
CA SER A 244 -11.67 10.66 -17.79
C SER A 244 -10.75 11.83 -17.42
N ALA A 245 -11.24 12.78 -16.62
CA ALA A 245 -10.49 13.96 -16.20
C ALA A 245 -9.36 13.69 -15.17
N ILE A 246 -9.44 12.61 -14.38
CA ILE A 246 -8.47 12.29 -13.32
C ILE A 246 -8.22 10.78 -13.23
N GLN A 247 -6.95 10.39 -13.14
CA GLN A 247 -6.50 9.01 -12.89
C GLN A 247 -5.62 8.93 -11.63
N PHE A 248 -5.72 7.83 -10.89
CA PHE A 248 -5.01 7.60 -9.63
C PHE A 248 -4.11 6.36 -9.69
N HIS A 249 -2.94 6.41 -9.04
CA HIS A 249 -2.09 5.24 -8.80
C HIS A 249 -1.32 5.35 -7.47
N VAL A 250 -1.17 4.24 -6.74
CA VAL A 250 -0.47 4.18 -5.45
C VAL A 250 0.71 3.20 -5.47
N GLY A 251 1.89 3.70 -5.11
CA GLY A 251 3.12 2.91 -5.04
C GLY A 251 4.04 3.29 -3.88
N LEU A 252 5.17 2.57 -3.78
CA LEU A 252 6.24 2.81 -2.82
C LEU A 252 7.45 3.41 -3.53
N CYS A 253 8.15 4.34 -2.89
CA CYS A 253 9.38 4.92 -3.43
C CYS A 253 10.39 5.22 -2.31
N ASP A 254 11.69 5.12 -2.59
CA ASP A 254 12.76 5.58 -1.66
C ASP A 254 12.88 7.13 -1.61
N SER A 255 11.93 7.84 -2.23
CA SER A 255 11.87 9.30 -2.40
C SER A 255 10.43 9.79 -2.31
N TYR A 256 10.22 11.05 -1.93
CA TYR A 256 8.87 11.65 -1.84
C TYR A 256 8.15 11.80 -3.20
N LYS A 257 8.89 11.59 -4.30
CA LYS A 257 8.49 11.77 -5.69
C LYS A 257 9.31 10.79 -6.56
N PRO A 258 8.69 10.02 -7.49
CA PRO A 258 9.39 9.14 -8.43
C PRO A 258 9.91 9.90 -9.65
N THR A 259 10.56 9.20 -10.58
CA THR A 259 10.92 9.78 -11.90
C THR A 259 9.69 9.99 -12.78
N LEU A 260 9.79 10.89 -13.77
CA LEU A 260 8.73 11.11 -14.76
C LEU A 260 8.43 9.83 -15.56
N GLU A 261 9.47 9.10 -15.97
CA GLU A 261 9.34 7.85 -16.73
C GLU A 261 8.58 6.77 -15.94
N ASP A 262 8.90 6.60 -14.65
CA ASP A 262 8.21 5.61 -13.80
C ASP A 262 6.75 6.02 -13.53
N ALA A 263 6.49 7.31 -13.31
CA ALA A 263 5.14 7.83 -13.14
C ALA A 263 4.29 7.64 -14.41
N THR A 264 4.81 7.98 -15.59
CA THR A 264 4.11 7.78 -16.86
C THR A 264 3.89 6.29 -17.15
N ARG A 265 4.88 5.43 -16.90
CA ARG A 265 4.75 3.97 -17.10
C ARG A 265 3.65 3.36 -16.22
N ALA A 266 3.42 3.90 -15.03
CA ALA A 266 2.35 3.43 -14.13
C ALA A 266 0.94 3.68 -14.68
N PHE A 267 0.72 4.72 -15.49
CA PHE A 267 -0.57 5.03 -16.10
C PHE A 267 -0.74 4.47 -17.53
N GLN A 268 0.34 4.21 -18.26
CA GLN A 268 0.28 3.78 -19.67
C GLN A 268 0.50 2.27 -19.91
N GLY A 269 1.29 1.60 -19.06
CA GLY A 269 1.65 0.19 -19.26
C GLY A 269 2.75 -0.05 -20.31
N ASP A 270 3.53 -1.12 -20.10
CA ASP A 270 4.44 -1.82 -21.03
C ASP A 270 5.19 -1.03 -22.14
N LEU A 271 5.69 0.17 -21.82
CA LEU A 271 6.77 0.81 -22.59
C LEU A 271 8.09 0.01 -22.45
N PRO A 272 8.78 -0.36 -23.56
CA PRO A 272 10.04 -1.10 -23.52
C PRO A 272 11.17 -0.34 -22.82
N LEU A 273 12.00 -1.07 -22.06
CA LEU A 273 13.19 -0.51 -21.40
C LEU A 273 14.26 -0.09 -22.41
N PRO A 274 14.73 1.18 -22.40
CA PRO A 274 15.97 1.56 -23.06
C PRO A 274 17.16 0.79 -22.47
N LYS A 275 18.10 0.37 -23.32
CA LYS A 275 19.32 -0.31 -22.86
C LYS A 275 20.43 0.70 -22.57
N GLU A 276 20.85 0.69 -21.31
CA GLU A 276 22.06 1.29 -20.74
C GLU A 276 22.10 2.82 -20.59
N GLY A 277 22.33 3.24 -19.34
CA GLY A 277 22.66 4.59 -18.90
C GLY A 277 23.03 4.54 -17.41
N LEU A 278 24.25 4.93 -17.04
CA LEU A 278 24.75 4.73 -15.67
C LEU A 278 24.25 5.83 -14.72
N GLY A 279 23.48 5.49 -13.68
CA GLY A 279 22.90 6.52 -12.78
C GLY A 279 22.36 6.11 -11.41
N GLY A 280 22.32 4.83 -11.03
CA GLY A 280 21.90 4.39 -9.69
C GLY A 280 20.40 4.05 -9.54
N THR A 281 20.06 3.27 -8.52
CA THR A 281 18.73 2.69 -8.28
C THR A 281 17.78 3.59 -7.47
N ALA A 282 18.05 4.90 -7.40
CA ALA A 282 17.27 5.84 -6.61
C ALA A 282 15.98 6.26 -7.33
N HIS A 283 14.97 6.65 -6.57
CA HIS A 283 13.67 7.18 -7.05
C HIS A 283 12.80 6.22 -7.89
N ARG A 284 13.12 4.91 -7.97
CA ARG A 284 12.29 3.93 -8.68
C ARG A 284 10.95 3.71 -7.96
N LEU A 285 9.85 3.77 -8.69
CA LEU A 285 8.53 3.42 -8.16
C LEU A 285 8.39 1.88 -8.07
N LYS A 286 7.89 1.39 -6.94
CA LYS A 286 7.69 -0.04 -6.64
C LYS A 286 6.21 -0.34 -6.43
N PRO A 287 5.72 -1.52 -6.85
CA PRO A 287 4.34 -1.90 -6.61
C PRO A 287 4.06 -2.12 -5.11
N LEU A 288 2.93 -1.61 -4.64
CA LEU A 288 2.43 -1.85 -3.29
C LEU A 288 1.74 -3.22 -3.20
N PHE A 289 1.83 -3.91 -2.06
CA PHE A 289 1.20 -5.23 -1.86
C PHE A 289 -0.35 -5.23 -2.00
N ILE A 290 -0.99 -4.07 -1.80
CA ILE A 290 -2.41 -3.82 -2.08
C ILE A 290 -2.65 -2.81 -3.22
N GLY A 291 -1.65 -2.57 -4.08
CA GLY A 291 -1.71 -1.55 -5.14
C GLY A 291 -2.90 -1.75 -6.08
N GLN A 292 -3.07 -2.94 -6.67
CA GLN A 292 -4.19 -3.22 -7.59
C GLN A 292 -5.58 -3.00 -6.94
N PRO A 293 -5.88 -3.54 -5.73
CA PRO A 293 -7.09 -3.18 -4.98
C PRO A 293 -7.27 -1.68 -4.72
N LEU A 294 -6.20 -0.96 -4.37
CA LEU A 294 -6.28 0.45 -3.99
C LEU A 294 -6.45 1.37 -5.21
N ASP A 295 -5.78 1.06 -6.32
CA ASP A 295 -5.94 1.73 -7.61
C ASP A 295 -7.36 1.52 -8.17
N SER A 296 -7.90 0.30 -8.10
CA SER A 296 -9.29 -0.02 -8.47
C SER A 296 -10.28 0.83 -7.66
N LEU A 297 -10.18 0.83 -6.33
CA LEU A 297 -11.00 1.67 -5.46
C LEU A 297 -10.94 3.17 -5.80
N LEU A 298 -9.73 3.69 -6.06
CA LEU A 298 -9.51 5.11 -6.34
C LEU A 298 -10.03 5.55 -7.71
N ASN A 299 -9.89 4.73 -8.76
CA ASN A 299 -10.36 5.07 -10.10
C ASN A 299 -11.86 4.77 -10.30
N GLU A 300 -12.38 3.65 -9.79
CA GLU A 300 -13.77 3.23 -10.02
C GLU A 300 -14.79 3.92 -9.09
N ARG A 301 -14.43 4.20 -7.83
CA ARG A 301 -15.44 4.50 -6.78
C ARG A 301 -15.16 5.74 -5.95
N PHE A 302 -13.90 6.09 -5.68
CA PHE A 302 -13.55 7.19 -4.77
C PHE A 302 -14.24 8.51 -5.12
N LEU A 303 -14.29 8.91 -6.40
CA LEU A 303 -14.98 10.13 -6.81
C LEU A 303 -16.47 10.13 -6.38
N ARG A 304 -17.15 8.99 -6.52
CA ARG A 304 -18.56 8.86 -6.12
C ARG A 304 -18.73 8.79 -4.59
N ILE A 305 -17.81 8.17 -3.87
CA ILE A 305 -17.78 8.17 -2.39
C ILE A 305 -17.61 9.60 -1.88
N MET A 306 -16.70 10.37 -2.49
CA MET A 306 -16.41 11.76 -2.16
C MET A 306 -17.60 12.70 -2.39
N GLU A 307 -18.32 12.54 -3.51
CA GLU A 307 -19.57 13.26 -3.78
C GLU A 307 -20.65 12.97 -2.73
N LEU A 308 -20.93 11.69 -2.46
CA LEU A 308 -21.95 11.29 -1.49
C LEU A 308 -21.58 11.77 -0.07
N ARG A 309 -20.29 11.70 0.30
CA ARG A 309 -19.77 12.30 1.53
C ARG A 309 -20.07 13.80 1.60
N TYR A 310 -19.80 14.55 0.53
CA TYR A 310 -19.96 16.00 0.51
C TYR A 310 -21.44 16.43 0.54
N HIS A 311 -22.27 15.90 -0.37
CA HIS A 311 -23.67 16.31 -0.51
C HIS A 311 -24.58 15.78 0.61
N LEU A 312 -24.38 14.53 1.06
CA LEU A 312 -25.23 13.88 2.08
C LEU A 312 -24.63 13.93 3.50
N ARG A 313 -23.42 14.48 3.67
CA ARG A 313 -22.70 14.65 4.95
C ARG A 313 -22.48 13.34 5.74
N LEU A 314 -22.32 12.22 5.03
CA LEU A 314 -22.09 10.88 5.61
C LEU A 314 -20.69 10.76 6.23
N SER A 315 -20.41 9.68 6.97
CA SER A 315 -19.03 9.26 7.28
C SER A 315 -18.36 8.59 6.07
N TRP A 316 -17.05 8.28 6.10
CA TRP A 316 -16.41 7.59 4.97
C TRP A 316 -16.94 6.15 4.91
N THR A 317 -16.99 5.50 6.07
CA THR A 317 -17.67 4.20 6.25
C THR A 317 -19.13 4.27 5.77
N GLY A 318 -19.85 5.35 6.08
CA GLY A 318 -21.24 5.57 5.65
C GLY A 318 -21.42 5.72 4.14
N ALA A 319 -20.59 6.52 3.48
CA ALA A 319 -20.64 6.68 2.02
C ALA A 319 -20.27 5.38 1.28
N GLU A 320 -19.30 4.61 1.80
CA GLU A 320 -18.95 3.28 1.29
C GLU A 320 -20.12 2.29 1.42
N LEU A 321 -20.77 2.24 2.58
CA LEU A 321 -21.97 1.41 2.83
C LEU A 321 -23.15 1.84 1.95
N TYR A 322 -23.32 3.14 1.71
CA TYR A 322 -24.42 3.67 0.91
C TYR A 322 -24.28 3.26 -0.57
N ILE A 323 -23.07 3.35 -1.13
CA ILE A 323 -22.81 2.81 -2.48
C ILE A 323 -23.07 1.30 -2.52
N GLN A 324 -22.62 0.55 -1.51
CA GLN A 324 -22.81 -0.91 -1.48
C GLN A 324 -24.30 -1.30 -1.49
N GLN A 325 -25.14 -0.60 -0.72
CA GLN A 325 -26.58 -0.95 -0.60
C GLN A 325 -27.44 -0.45 -1.77
N ASN A 326 -26.99 0.60 -2.48
CA ASN A 326 -27.73 1.25 -3.56
C ASN A 326 -27.11 1.06 -4.96
N GLN A 327 -26.32 0.01 -5.16
CA GLN A 327 -25.84 -0.35 -6.51
C GLN A 327 -27.03 -0.54 -7.47
N GLY A 328 -27.07 0.23 -8.56
CA GLY A 328 -28.16 0.20 -9.53
C GLY A 328 -29.49 0.81 -9.07
N ARG A 329 -29.53 1.58 -7.97
CA ARG A 329 -30.73 2.28 -7.48
C ARG A 329 -30.57 3.79 -7.53
N LYS A 330 -31.63 4.51 -7.92
CA LYS A 330 -31.68 5.97 -7.75
C LYS A 330 -31.68 6.31 -6.25
N PRO A 331 -31.01 7.40 -5.83
CA PRO A 331 -31.03 7.81 -4.43
C PRO A 331 -32.45 8.23 -4.02
N GLU A 332 -33.00 7.56 -3.01
CA GLU A 332 -34.30 7.95 -2.43
C GLU A 332 -34.12 9.20 -1.56
N ASN A 333 -35.01 10.19 -1.73
CA ASN A 333 -35.07 11.40 -0.89
C ASN A 333 -35.68 11.13 0.52
N ALA A 334 -35.43 9.93 1.05
CA ALA A 334 -35.85 9.52 2.39
C ALA A 334 -34.81 9.91 3.45
N ALA A 335 -35.23 9.97 4.72
CA ALA A 335 -34.29 10.16 5.83
C ALA A 335 -33.35 8.94 5.91
N LEU A 336 -32.04 9.19 5.78
CA LEU A 336 -31.03 8.14 5.79
C LEU A 336 -30.86 7.57 7.21
N PRO A 337 -30.82 6.24 7.39
CA PRO A 337 -30.54 5.59 8.68
C PRO A 337 -29.26 6.10 9.37
N ASP A 338 -29.32 6.19 10.70
CA ASP A 338 -28.22 6.67 11.56
C ASP A 338 -26.89 5.92 11.33
N ASP A 339 -26.95 4.64 10.94
CA ASP A 339 -25.81 3.79 10.57
C ASP A 339 -24.88 4.45 9.52
N TYR A 340 -25.41 5.30 8.63
CA TYR A 340 -24.63 6.00 7.60
C TYR A 340 -23.84 7.22 8.13
N PHE A 341 -24.00 7.57 9.41
CA PHE A 341 -23.33 8.69 10.07
C PHE A 341 -22.34 8.24 11.16
N GLU A 342 -22.11 6.93 11.35
CA GLU A 342 -21.12 6.41 12.34
C GLU A 342 -19.71 6.96 12.01
N PRO A 343 -19.06 7.71 12.92
CA PRO A 343 -17.78 8.38 12.63
C PRO A 343 -16.61 7.38 12.55
N ASP A 344 -15.70 7.61 11.61
CA ASP A 344 -14.49 6.80 11.43
C ASP A 344 -13.52 6.94 12.61
N THR A 345 -13.61 6.00 13.57
CA THR A 345 -12.80 6.01 14.80
C THR A 345 -11.35 5.58 14.57
N TRP A 346 -10.44 6.31 15.22
CA TRP A 346 -9.00 6.03 15.29
C TRP A 346 -8.57 5.69 16.72
N GLY A 347 -7.42 5.03 16.87
CA GLY A 347 -6.85 4.71 18.18
C GLY A 347 -6.25 5.95 18.86
N SER A 348 -6.20 5.96 20.20
CA SER A 348 -5.61 7.07 20.97
C SER A 348 -4.12 7.27 20.75
N SER A 349 -3.43 6.31 20.13
CA SER A 349 -2.03 6.38 19.71
C SER A 349 -1.84 6.65 18.20
N THR A 350 -2.91 6.87 17.43
CA THR A 350 -2.83 7.11 15.99
C THR A 350 -2.27 8.52 15.70
N PRO A 351 -1.26 8.69 14.83
CA PRO A 351 -0.73 10.00 14.45
C PRO A 351 -1.81 10.97 13.91
N ALA A 352 -1.72 12.24 14.30
CA ALA A 352 -2.69 13.28 13.91
C ALA A 352 -2.89 13.43 12.39
N LEU A 353 -1.85 13.12 11.60
CA LEU A 353 -1.92 13.08 10.13
C LEU A 353 -3.06 12.19 9.59
N LEU A 354 -3.35 11.07 10.26
CA LEU A 354 -4.39 10.12 9.86
C LEU A 354 -5.79 10.51 10.36
N GLN A 355 -5.85 11.34 11.40
CA GLN A 355 -7.10 11.85 11.96
C GLN A 355 -7.66 13.05 11.18
N GLY A 356 -6.91 13.57 10.21
CA GLY A 356 -7.33 14.68 9.37
C GLY A 356 -8.37 14.27 8.33
N ASP A 357 -9.51 14.96 8.31
CA ASP A 357 -10.54 14.88 7.28
C ASP A 357 -10.84 16.30 6.78
N HIS A 358 -10.50 16.59 5.51
CA HIS A 358 -10.64 17.92 4.95
C HIS A 358 -12.09 18.27 4.60
N ILE A 359 -12.95 17.29 4.33
CA ILE A 359 -14.37 17.52 4.03
C ILE A 359 -15.16 17.75 5.32
N GLY A 360 -14.96 16.92 6.35
CA GLY A 360 -15.68 17.02 7.63
C GLY A 360 -15.39 18.30 8.43
N GLN A 361 -14.37 19.07 8.07
CA GLN A 361 -14.11 20.41 8.63
C GLN A 361 -15.13 21.48 8.20
N GLY A 362 -15.99 21.21 7.22
CA GLY A 362 -17.06 22.12 6.82
C GLY A 362 -16.61 23.36 6.04
N HIS A 363 -15.47 23.27 5.34
CA HIS A 363 -15.01 24.32 4.42
C HIS A 363 -15.93 24.44 3.21
N GLU A 364 -16.05 25.64 2.66
CA GLU A 364 -16.66 25.89 1.34
C GLU A 364 -15.90 25.12 0.24
N PRO A 365 -16.56 24.73 -0.88
CA PRO A 365 -15.94 23.86 -1.88
C PRO A 365 -14.70 24.47 -2.53
N ASP A 366 -14.64 25.80 -2.66
CA ASP A 366 -13.47 26.52 -3.17
C ASP A 366 -12.27 26.51 -2.21
N LYS A 367 -12.43 26.00 -0.99
CA LYS A 367 -11.37 25.81 0.02
C LYS A 367 -11.01 24.33 0.23
N LEU A 368 -11.65 23.42 -0.51
CA LEU A 368 -11.37 21.98 -0.46
C LEU A 368 -10.25 21.59 -1.42
N SER A 369 -9.10 21.19 -0.87
CA SER A 369 -7.95 20.69 -1.64
C SER A 369 -8.20 19.22 -2.01
N LEU A 370 -8.48 18.98 -3.30
CA LEU A 370 -8.71 17.64 -3.81
C LEU A 370 -7.52 16.69 -3.55
N PRO A 371 -6.25 17.04 -3.84
CA PRO A 371 -5.12 16.16 -3.54
C PRO A 371 -4.95 15.79 -2.06
N LEU A 372 -5.39 16.65 -1.14
CA LEU A 372 -5.40 16.35 0.30
C LEU A 372 -6.49 15.32 0.65
N ILE A 373 -7.70 15.48 0.11
CA ILE A 373 -8.83 14.55 0.28
C ILE A 373 -8.44 13.16 -0.24
N CYS A 374 -7.87 13.09 -1.45
CA CYS A 374 -7.41 11.83 -2.06
C CYS A 374 -6.38 11.12 -1.17
N MET A 375 -5.39 11.85 -0.63
CA MET A 375 -4.37 11.27 0.23
C MET A 375 -4.93 10.83 1.60
N GLN A 376 -5.86 11.57 2.20
CA GLN A 376 -6.52 11.17 3.45
C GLN A 376 -7.32 9.87 3.27
N PHE A 377 -8.09 9.76 2.19
CA PHE A 377 -8.84 8.54 1.85
C PHE A 377 -7.92 7.34 1.54
N THR A 378 -6.82 7.59 0.84
CA THR A 378 -5.77 6.59 0.55
C THR A 378 -5.10 6.10 1.84
N LEU A 379 -4.76 7.02 2.75
CA LEU A 379 -4.15 6.69 4.04
C LEU A 379 -5.10 5.92 4.98
N ARG A 380 -6.40 6.23 4.97
CA ARG A 380 -7.43 5.42 5.67
C ARG A 380 -7.39 3.98 5.20
N HIS A 381 -7.46 3.74 3.89
CA HIS A 381 -7.45 2.39 3.33
C HIS A 381 -6.10 1.67 3.44
N PHE A 382 -4.97 2.38 3.43
CA PHE A 382 -3.66 1.77 3.61
C PHE A 382 -3.41 1.35 5.07
N VAL A 383 -3.55 2.27 6.03
CA VAL A 383 -3.21 1.99 7.44
C VAL A 383 -4.22 1.05 8.09
N LYS A 384 -5.50 1.14 7.72
CA LYS A 384 -6.55 0.21 8.16
C LYS A 384 -6.85 -0.87 7.11
N CYS A 385 -5.88 -1.25 6.25
CA CYS A 385 -6.13 -2.22 5.16
C CYS A 385 -6.72 -3.56 5.63
N THR A 386 -6.52 -3.93 6.90
CA THR A 386 -7.07 -5.15 7.51
C THR A 386 -8.48 -5.00 8.10
N GLU A 387 -9.03 -3.78 8.18
CA GLU A 387 -10.45 -3.53 8.47
C GLU A 387 -11.34 -3.70 7.22
N PHE A 388 -10.78 -3.69 6.01
CA PHE A 388 -11.53 -3.67 4.75
C PHE A 388 -11.31 -4.93 3.89
N CYS A 389 -12.34 -5.32 3.14
CA CYS A 389 -12.21 -6.35 2.12
C CYS A 389 -11.45 -5.82 0.89
N LEU A 390 -10.40 -6.49 0.44
CA LEU A 390 -9.63 -6.08 -0.76
C LEU A 390 -10.37 -6.24 -2.11
N VAL A 391 -11.68 -6.51 -2.12
CA VAL A 391 -12.47 -6.74 -3.35
C VAL A 391 -13.72 -5.86 -3.41
N CYS A 392 -14.49 -5.80 -2.32
CA CYS A 392 -15.64 -4.88 -2.24
C CYS A 392 -15.31 -3.54 -1.55
N HIS A 393 -14.15 -3.44 -0.89
CA HIS A 393 -13.69 -2.31 -0.06
C HIS A 393 -14.58 -1.99 1.15
N CYS A 394 -15.62 -2.80 1.40
CA CYS A 394 -16.49 -2.69 2.56
C CYS A 394 -15.75 -3.11 3.84
N LYS A 395 -16.04 -2.40 4.94
CA LYS A 395 -15.53 -2.70 6.29
C LYS A 395 -16.04 -4.07 6.76
N ILE A 396 -15.15 -4.91 7.26
CA ILE A 396 -15.49 -6.24 7.78
C ILE A 396 -15.84 -6.13 9.26
N ARG A 397 -16.98 -6.72 9.67
CA ARG A 397 -17.58 -6.54 11.00
C ARG A 397 -16.79 -7.19 12.14
N ASP A 398 -15.89 -8.11 11.82
CA ASP A 398 -15.01 -8.75 12.80
C ASP A 398 -13.89 -7.77 13.19
N SER A 399 -14.02 -7.15 14.37
CA SER A 399 -13.09 -6.15 14.93
C SER A 399 -11.77 -6.75 15.43
N VAL A 400 -11.12 -7.53 14.57
CA VAL A 400 -9.99 -8.39 14.90
C VAL A 400 -8.73 -7.90 14.19
N GLU A 401 -7.83 -7.32 14.97
CA GLU A 401 -6.55 -6.75 14.52
C GLU A 401 -5.65 -7.81 13.86
N ALA A 402 -5.71 -7.91 12.53
CA ALA A 402 -4.84 -8.77 11.72
C ALA A 402 -3.63 -8.00 11.16
N LEU A 403 -2.52 -8.70 10.96
CA LEU A 403 -1.32 -8.17 10.28
C LEU A 403 -1.37 -8.26 8.76
N LYS A 404 -2.26 -9.07 8.16
CA LYS A 404 -2.48 -9.12 6.70
C LYS A 404 -3.95 -8.90 6.37
N PRO A 405 -4.27 -8.18 5.28
CA PRO A 405 -5.63 -7.93 4.81
C PRO A 405 -6.25 -9.17 4.19
N TYR A 406 -7.57 -9.22 4.13
CA TYR A 406 -8.31 -10.43 3.74
C TYR A 406 -9.54 -10.10 2.88
N VAL A 407 -10.07 -11.14 2.25
CA VAL A 407 -11.30 -11.10 1.47
C VAL A 407 -12.46 -11.52 2.39
N CYS A 408 -13.58 -10.81 2.32
CA CYS A 408 -14.75 -11.11 3.14
C CYS A 408 -15.43 -12.42 2.69
N SER A 409 -16.31 -12.96 3.53
CA SER A 409 -17.03 -14.22 3.27
C SER A 409 -18.19 -14.10 2.27
N ASN A 410 -18.28 -13.00 1.51
CA ASN A 410 -19.25 -12.88 0.41
C ASN A 410 -18.81 -13.77 -0.75
N GLY A 411 -19.71 -14.61 -1.27
CA GLY A 411 -19.43 -15.54 -2.37
C GLY A 411 -18.86 -14.84 -3.60
N LEU A 412 -19.42 -13.68 -3.98
CA LEU A 412 -18.91 -12.89 -5.12
C LEU A 412 -17.46 -12.44 -4.91
N CYS A 413 -17.11 -11.93 -3.72
CA CYS A 413 -15.76 -11.47 -3.42
C CYS A 413 -14.76 -12.64 -3.36
N LEU A 414 -15.18 -13.79 -2.80
CA LEU A 414 -14.36 -15.00 -2.77
C LEU A 414 -14.12 -15.54 -4.19
N PHE A 415 -15.12 -15.50 -5.06
CA PHE A 415 -15.00 -15.89 -6.47
C PHE A 415 -14.08 -14.93 -7.25
N GLN A 416 -14.30 -13.62 -7.13
CA GLN A 416 -13.46 -12.57 -7.74
C GLN A 416 -11.98 -12.69 -7.28
N TYR A 417 -11.75 -13.01 -6.01
CA TYR A 417 -10.40 -13.31 -5.53
C TYR A 417 -9.81 -14.57 -6.16
N MET A 418 -10.51 -15.70 -6.09
CA MET A 418 -9.95 -17.00 -6.49
C MET A 418 -9.79 -17.13 -8.01
N ALA A 419 -10.79 -16.72 -8.80
CA ALA A 419 -10.79 -16.85 -10.25
C ALA A 419 -10.04 -15.69 -10.94
N LEU A 420 -10.39 -14.45 -10.59
CA LEU A 420 -9.87 -13.24 -11.25
C LEU A 420 -8.58 -12.70 -10.59
N GLY A 421 -8.23 -13.17 -9.39
CA GLY A 421 -7.01 -12.78 -8.67
C GLY A 421 -7.10 -11.43 -7.94
N MET A 422 -8.31 -10.91 -7.71
CA MET A 422 -8.53 -9.62 -7.03
C MET A 422 -8.34 -9.74 -5.52
N GLY A 423 -7.19 -9.34 -4.98
CA GLY A 423 -6.92 -9.35 -3.52
C GLY A 423 -5.43 -9.59 -3.20
N PRO A 424 -5.08 -10.32 -2.11
CA PRO A 424 -3.69 -10.63 -1.76
C PRO A 424 -2.95 -11.37 -2.91
N SER A 425 -1.92 -10.73 -3.47
CA SER A 425 -1.21 -11.25 -4.64
C SER A 425 -0.33 -12.47 -4.30
N LEU A 426 -0.63 -13.58 -4.96
CA LEU A 426 0.18 -14.81 -4.92
C LEU A 426 1.61 -14.54 -5.41
N GLU A 427 1.78 -13.71 -6.45
CA GLU A 427 3.08 -13.32 -6.99
C GLU A 427 3.92 -12.53 -5.98
N HIS A 428 3.28 -11.70 -5.15
CA HIS A 428 3.97 -11.00 -4.05
C HIS A 428 4.44 -11.99 -2.96
N GLU A 429 3.58 -12.89 -2.49
CA GLU A 429 3.96 -13.91 -1.50
C GLU A 429 5.11 -14.82 -1.98
N ILE A 430 5.12 -15.21 -3.27
CA ILE A 430 6.20 -16.00 -3.87
C ILE A 430 7.51 -15.21 -3.98
N ARG A 431 7.45 -13.91 -4.33
CA ARG A 431 8.62 -13.03 -4.35
C ARG A 431 9.19 -12.83 -2.94
N PHE A 432 8.33 -12.56 -1.96
CA PHE A 432 8.69 -12.21 -0.59
C PHE A 432 9.15 -13.44 0.24
N GLN A 433 8.34 -14.51 0.29
CA GLN A 433 8.53 -15.65 1.20
C GLN A 433 8.41 -17.02 0.50
N PRO A 434 9.30 -17.36 -0.46
CA PRO A 434 9.23 -18.62 -1.21
C PRO A 434 9.26 -19.87 -0.32
N SER A 435 10.05 -19.88 0.77
CA SER A 435 10.06 -20.98 1.74
C SER A 435 8.72 -21.21 2.44
N VAL A 436 7.93 -20.15 2.66
CA VAL A 436 6.60 -20.27 3.30
C VAL A 436 5.62 -20.85 2.30
N VAL A 437 5.68 -20.45 1.03
CA VAL A 437 4.87 -21.04 -0.04
C VAL A 437 5.21 -22.54 -0.23
N ASP A 438 6.50 -22.91 -0.26
CA ASP A 438 6.94 -24.32 -0.32
C ASP A 438 6.40 -25.16 0.85
N LEU A 439 6.43 -24.60 2.06
CA LEU A 439 5.86 -25.20 3.26
C LEU A 439 4.35 -25.43 3.11
N LEU A 440 3.57 -24.43 2.65
CA LEU A 440 2.13 -24.55 2.51
C LEU A 440 1.72 -25.56 1.42
N ILE A 441 2.43 -25.58 0.28
CA ILE A 441 2.25 -26.59 -0.77
C ILE A 441 2.55 -27.99 -0.20
N SER A 442 3.72 -28.16 0.41
CA SER A 442 4.17 -29.45 0.96
C SER A 442 3.23 -30.01 2.03
N LEU A 443 2.68 -29.14 2.90
CA LEU A 443 1.72 -29.53 3.93
C LEU A 443 0.37 -29.94 3.34
N THR A 444 -0.11 -29.23 2.31
CA THR A 444 -1.35 -29.58 1.60
C THR A 444 -1.19 -30.90 0.85
N TYR A 445 -0.08 -31.05 0.11
CA TYR A 445 0.26 -32.27 -0.61
C TYR A 445 0.32 -33.49 0.33
N ALA A 446 1.05 -33.39 1.44
CA ALA A 446 1.10 -34.46 2.44
C ALA A 446 -0.28 -34.81 3.01
N ARG A 447 -1.16 -33.82 3.24
CA ARG A 447 -2.53 -34.07 3.74
C ARG A 447 -3.44 -34.71 2.68
N ALA A 448 -3.28 -34.36 1.41
CA ALA A 448 -3.98 -34.99 0.29
C ALA A 448 -3.53 -36.46 0.10
N VAL A 449 -2.22 -36.72 0.06
CA VAL A 449 -1.63 -38.07 -0.10
C VAL A 449 -2.07 -39.02 1.02
N PHE A 450 -2.23 -38.55 2.25
CA PHE A 450 -2.70 -39.35 3.38
C PHE A 450 -4.22 -39.57 3.43
N GLY A 451 -5.00 -39.10 2.44
CA GLY A 451 -6.46 -39.20 2.46
C GLY A 451 -7.11 -38.42 3.62
N ARG A 452 -6.44 -37.35 4.08
CA ARG A 452 -6.85 -36.56 5.25
C ARG A 452 -7.28 -35.13 4.93
N LEU A 453 -7.21 -34.72 3.67
CA LEU A 453 -7.75 -33.44 3.21
C LEU A 453 -9.29 -33.47 3.28
N THR A 454 -9.90 -32.35 3.65
CA THR A 454 -11.31 -32.25 4.07
C THR A 454 -11.94 -30.94 3.61
N ASP A 455 -11.12 -29.90 3.64
CA ASP A 455 -11.29 -28.59 3.03
C ASP A 455 -10.75 -28.63 1.59
N PHE A 456 -11.49 -28.01 0.66
CA PHE A 456 -11.24 -28.11 -0.78
C PHE A 456 -11.54 -26.78 -1.49
N PRO A 457 -10.92 -26.52 -2.66
CA PRO A 457 -11.21 -25.36 -3.52
C PRO A 457 -12.50 -25.58 -4.35
N THR A 458 -13.65 -25.63 -3.67
CA THR A 458 -14.97 -25.79 -4.32
C THR A 458 -15.57 -24.47 -4.78
N GLY A 459 -16.40 -24.49 -5.83
CA GLY A 459 -17.07 -23.32 -6.40
C GLY A 459 -16.20 -22.51 -7.37
N LEU A 460 -15.07 -23.07 -7.80
CA LEU A 460 -14.13 -22.42 -8.72
C LEU A 460 -14.23 -22.96 -10.16
N GLY A 461 -15.11 -23.94 -10.42
CA GLY A 461 -15.30 -24.52 -11.76
C GLY A 461 -14.06 -25.24 -12.31
N LEU A 462 -13.17 -25.74 -11.43
CA LEU A 462 -11.91 -26.36 -11.81
C LEU A 462 -12.16 -27.59 -12.69
N LYS A 463 -11.69 -27.54 -13.93
CA LYS A 463 -11.74 -28.70 -14.84
C LYS A 463 -10.53 -29.59 -14.57
N VAL A 464 -10.75 -30.91 -14.43
CA VAL A 464 -9.73 -31.91 -14.11
C VAL A 464 -9.93 -33.18 -14.95
N PRO A 465 -8.92 -34.08 -15.03
CA PRO A 465 -9.06 -35.35 -15.74
C PRO A 465 -10.11 -36.28 -15.10
N TRP A 466 -10.72 -37.16 -15.89
CA TRP A 466 -11.65 -38.18 -15.35
C TRP A 466 -10.98 -39.17 -14.40
N PHE A 467 -9.77 -39.64 -14.73
CA PHE A 467 -9.04 -40.66 -13.99
C PHE A 467 -7.93 -40.00 -13.16
N LEU A 468 -8.14 -39.94 -11.85
CA LEU A 468 -7.31 -39.18 -10.91
C LEU A 468 -6.32 -40.08 -10.13
N ASN A 469 -6.53 -41.40 -10.14
CA ASN A 469 -5.72 -42.37 -9.42
C ASN A 469 -4.99 -43.32 -10.38
N MET A 470 -3.84 -42.88 -10.89
CA MET A 470 -3.06 -43.60 -11.92
C MET A 470 -2.50 -44.96 -11.46
N ASN A 471 -2.56 -45.30 -10.16
CA ASN A 471 -2.25 -46.65 -9.68
C ASN A 471 -3.25 -47.71 -10.17
N ARG A 472 -4.39 -47.29 -10.75
CA ARG A 472 -5.44 -48.14 -11.33
C ARG A 472 -5.35 -48.24 -12.87
N LEU A 473 -4.20 -47.97 -13.48
CA LEU A 473 -3.99 -48.13 -14.94
C LEU A 473 -4.43 -49.52 -15.46
N GLU A 474 -4.23 -50.59 -14.69
CA GLU A 474 -4.73 -51.93 -15.05
C GLU A 474 -6.27 -52.02 -15.16
N GLU A 475 -7.03 -51.21 -14.43
CA GLU A 475 -8.50 -51.17 -14.54
C GLU A 475 -8.93 -50.43 -15.83
N ILE A 476 -8.13 -49.44 -16.28
CA ILE A 476 -8.31 -48.71 -17.54
C ILE A 476 -7.97 -49.59 -18.75
N GLU A 477 -7.07 -50.57 -18.58
CA GLU A 477 -6.72 -51.55 -19.62
C GLU A 477 -7.64 -52.78 -19.63
N ARG A 478 -8.19 -53.19 -18.49
CA ARG A 478 -9.09 -54.35 -18.37
C ARG A 478 -10.57 -54.09 -18.69
N GLN A 479 -10.95 -52.90 -19.17
CA GLN A 479 -12.30 -52.65 -19.69
C GLN A 479 -12.40 -52.65 -21.23
N PRO A 480 -12.34 -53.84 -21.85
CA PRO A 480 -13.08 -54.12 -23.08
C PRO A 480 -14.24 -55.11 -22.83
N THR A 481 -15.34 -54.89 -23.57
CA THR A 481 -16.49 -55.79 -23.89
C THR A 481 -17.64 -56.10 -22.91
N ASP A 482 -17.56 -55.96 -21.58
CA ASP A 482 -18.68 -56.44 -20.71
C ASP A 482 -19.92 -55.50 -20.65
N THR A 483 -20.79 -55.62 -21.65
CA THR A 483 -21.93 -54.75 -21.97
C THR A 483 -23.18 -54.95 -21.08
N LYS A 484 -23.03 -55.42 -19.83
CA LYS A 484 -24.15 -55.91 -18.99
C LYS A 484 -24.39 -55.19 -17.65
N LYS A 485 -24.12 -53.88 -17.57
CA LYS A 485 -24.72 -52.99 -16.54
C LYS A 485 -25.36 -51.74 -17.14
N LYS A 486 -26.60 -51.88 -17.63
CA LYS A 486 -27.47 -50.72 -17.86
C LYS A 486 -27.87 -50.11 -16.51
N ASN A 487 -27.32 -48.94 -16.17
CA ASN A 487 -28.00 -47.80 -15.50
C ASN A 487 -27.02 -46.72 -15.00
N SER A 488 -26.08 -46.29 -15.86
CA SER A 488 -25.38 -45.01 -15.70
C SER A 488 -24.94 -44.48 -17.07
N SER A 489 -25.45 -43.32 -17.47
CA SER A 489 -25.17 -42.69 -18.77
C SER A 489 -23.94 -41.77 -18.69
N GLN A 490 -22.76 -42.33 -18.44
CA GLN A 490 -21.49 -41.62 -18.50
C GLN A 490 -20.65 -42.15 -19.66
N VAL A 491 -20.19 -41.23 -20.51
CA VAL A 491 -19.43 -41.54 -21.73
C VAL A 491 -17.95 -41.73 -21.39
N GLN A 492 -17.31 -42.71 -22.03
CA GLN A 492 -15.92 -43.08 -21.76
C GLN A 492 -14.95 -42.14 -22.51
N THR A 493 -14.43 -41.13 -21.82
CA THR A 493 -13.62 -40.01 -22.35
C THR A 493 -12.11 -40.30 -22.45
N CYS A 494 -11.70 -41.57 -22.52
CA CYS A 494 -10.31 -41.95 -22.81
C CYS A 494 -10.15 -42.22 -24.31
N TYR A 495 -9.23 -41.49 -24.94
CA TYR A 495 -8.91 -41.62 -26.36
C TYR A 495 -7.58 -42.39 -26.53
N SER A 496 -7.30 -42.83 -27.75
CA SER A 496 -6.07 -43.51 -28.15
C SER A 496 -5.49 -42.86 -29.41
N GLY A 497 -4.18 -43.01 -29.63
CA GLY A 497 -3.51 -42.45 -30.80
C GLY A 497 -1.99 -42.64 -30.79
N SER A 498 -1.33 -41.98 -31.74
CA SER A 498 0.12 -42.01 -31.96
C SER A 498 0.76 -40.66 -31.61
N LEU A 499 1.72 -40.64 -30.69
CA LEU A 499 2.54 -39.47 -30.37
C LEU A 499 3.91 -39.55 -31.06
N VAL A 500 4.35 -38.43 -31.65
CA VAL A 500 5.71 -38.23 -32.19
C VAL A 500 6.55 -37.43 -31.16
N PRO A 501 7.49 -38.05 -30.42
CA PRO A 501 8.17 -37.39 -29.30
C PRO A 501 9.17 -36.28 -29.69
N GLN A 502 9.50 -36.18 -30.98
CA GLN A 502 10.43 -35.17 -31.52
C GLN A 502 9.74 -33.83 -31.81
N THR A 503 8.47 -33.87 -32.21
CA THR A 503 7.68 -32.69 -32.58
C THR A 503 6.57 -32.40 -31.58
N MET A 504 6.29 -33.29 -30.63
CA MET A 504 5.10 -33.26 -29.75
C MET A 504 3.77 -33.23 -30.52
N THR A 505 3.75 -33.77 -31.73
CA THR A 505 2.55 -33.90 -32.55
C THR A 505 1.84 -35.22 -32.26
N CYS A 506 0.55 -35.17 -31.95
CA CYS A 506 -0.29 -36.32 -31.66
C CYS A 506 -1.32 -36.55 -32.79
N ARG A 507 -1.41 -37.79 -33.27
CA ARG A 507 -2.42 -38.26 -34.23
C ARG A 507 -3.45 -39.12 -33.48
N PRO A 508 -4.67 -38.62 -33.21
CA PRO A 508 -5.70 -39.36 -32.48
C PRO A 508 -6.43 -40.37 -33.38
N ASP A 509 -6.75 -41.57 -32.87
CA ASP A 509 -7.42 -42.65 -33.64
C ASP A 509 -8.89 -42.32 -34.00
N LYS A 510 -9.45 -41.31 -33.33
CA LYS A 510 -10.79 -40.73 -33.53
C LYS A 510 -10.71 -39.26 -33.18
N HIS A 511 -11.32 -38.36 -33.96
CA HIS A 511 -11.36 -36.92 -33.68
C HIS A 511 -11.88 -36.65 -32.24
N PRO A 512 -11.05 -36.16 -31.31
CA PRO A 512 -11.47 -35.77 -29.98
C PRO A 512 -12.01 -34.34 -30.00
N PRO A 513 -12.84 -33.92 -29.03
CA PRO A 513 -13.39 -32.57 -28.95
C PRO A 513 -12.35 -31.56 -28.38
N PHE A 514 -11.10 -31.66 -28.80
CA PHE A 514 -10.02 -30.76 -28.39
C PHE A 514 -10.28 -29.33 -28.85
N LYS A 515 -9.86 -28.37 -28.03
CA LYS A 515 -9.77 -26.95 -28.35
C LYS A 515 -8.35 -26.44 -28.15
N HIS A 516 -8.01 -25.35 -28.83
CA HIS A 516 -6.79 -24.61 -28.57
C HIS A 516 -6.75 -24.15 -27.10
N GLY A 517 -5.68 -24.48 -26.39
CA GLY A 517 -5.47 -24.15 -24.98
C GLY A 517 -5.98 -25.18 -23.97
N ASP A 518 -6.67 -26.24 -24.40
CA ASP A 518 -7.09 -27.35 -23.51
C ASP A 518 -5.86 -28.02 -22.86
N TRP A 519 -6.07 -28.57 -21.67
CA TRP A 519 -5.09 -29.38 -20.97
C TRP A 519 -5.41 -30.87 -21.10
N VAL A 520 -4.37 -31.68 -21.29
CA VAL A 520 -4.46 -33.12 -21.53
C VAL A 520 -3.48 -33.90 -20.64
N VAL A 521 -3.90 -35.09 -20.23
CA VAL A 521 -3.02 -36.11 -19.64
C VAL A 521 -2.70 -37.15 -20.69
N ILE A 522 -1.43 -37.53 -20.82
CA ILE A 522 -0.94 -38.57 -21.73
C ILE A 522 -0.31 -39.71 -20.91
N PHE A 523 -0.55 -40.95 -21.33
CA PHE A 523 0.08 -42.14 -20.77
C PHE A 523 0.32 -43.22 -21.83
N GLN A 524 1.42 -43.97 -21.69
CA GLN A 524 1.76 -45.07 -22.58
C GLN A 524 0.99 -46.34 -22.19
N THR A 525 0.53 -47.10 -23.18
CA THR A 525 -0.22 -48.36 -22.96
C THR A 525 0.75 -49.52 -22.67
N GLY A 526 0.43 -50.37 -21.70
CA GLY A 526 1.17 -51.61 -21.39
C GLY A 526 2.50 -51.43 -20.65
N THR A 527 2.85 -50.22 -20.20
CA THR A 527 4.09 -49.94 -19.46
C THR A 527 3.80 -49.20 -18.15
N PRO A 528 4.37 -49.61 -17.01
CA PRO A 528 4.23 -48.85 -15.76
C PRO A 528 4.97 -47.52 -15.87
N LEU A 529 4.23 -46.41 -15.79
CA LEU A 529 4.76 -45.05 -15.73
C LEU A 529 5.56 -44.84 -14.43
N LYS A 530 6.84 -45.24 -14.43
CA LYS A 530 7.76 -45.10 -13.29
C LYS A 530 7.87 -43.65 -12.79
N GLU A 531 7.70 -42.69 -13.70
CA GLU A 531 7.91 -41.27 -13.43
C GLU A 531 6.61 -40.51 -13.19
N GLY A 532 5.49 -40.98 -13.73
CA GLY A 532 4.15 -40.41 -13.54
C GLY A 532 3.43 -40.11 -14.86
N PRO A 533 2.16 -39.65 -14.80
CA PRO A 533 1.44 -39.12 -15.97
C PRO A 533 2.18 -37.92 -16.58
N TRP A 534 2.04 -37.75 -17.89
CA TRP A 534 2.53 -36.57 -18.62
C TRP A 534 1.37 -35.58 -18.77
N HIS A 535 1.62 -34.31 -18.47
CA HIS A 535 0.64 -33.24 -18.61
C HIS A 535 1.08 -32.26 -19.70
N CYS A 536 0.22 -32.00 -20.68
CA CYS A 536 0.51 -31.10 -21.80
C CYS A 536 -0.67 -30.14 -22.05
N ARG A 537 -0.39 -29.03 -22.72
CA ARG A 537 -1.38 -28.09 -23.26
C ARG A 537 -1.48 -28.22 -24.78
N VAL A 538 -2.68 -28.12 -25.33
CA VAL A 538 -2.93 -28.07 -26.78
C VAL A 538 -2.53 -26.70 -27.32
N GLN A 539 -1.50 -26.66 -28.16
CA GLN A 539 -0.95 -25.43 -28.76
C GLN A 539 -1.51 -25.15 -30.16
N ALA A 540 -1.85 -26.18 -30.94
CA ALA A 540 -2.56 -26.02 -32.22
C ALA A 540 -3.31 -27.31 -32.59
N ILE A 541 -4.29 -27.18 -33.49
CA ILE A 541 -5.03 -28.30 -34.08
C ILE A 541 -5.08 -28.05 -35.59
N ASP A 542 -4.51 -28.93 -36.39
CA ASP A 542 -4.61 -28.86 -37.84
C ASP A 542 -5.93 -29.48 -38.33
N ALA A 543 -6.81 -28.63 -38.84
CA ALA A 543 -8.10 -29.03 -39.38
C ALA A 543 -8.01 -29.92 -40.64
N GLY A 544 -6.88 -29.89 -41.36
CA GLY A 544 -6.66 -30.70 -42.57
C GLY A 544 -6.17 -32.12 -42.29
N THR A 545 -5.28 -32.30 -41.30
CA THR A 545 -4.69 -33.61 -40.96
C THR A 545 -5.26 -34.25 -39.69
N SER A 546 -6.02 -33.49 -38.89
CA SER A 546 -6.40 -33.84 -37.50
C SER A 546 -5.20 -34.05 -36.56
N GLU A 547 -4.04 -33.49 -36.89
CA GLU A 547 -2.87 -33.48 -36.03
C GLU A 547 -2.98 -32.43 -34.94
N VAL A 548 -2.59 -32.80 -33.73
CA VAL A 548 -2.72 -31.98 -32.53
C VAL A 548 -1.34 -31.69 -31.99
N GLN A 549 -0.97 -30.41 -32.00
CA GLN A 549 0.33 -29.95 -31.53
C GLN A 549 0.26 -29.66 -30.03
N LEU A 550 1.18 -30.25 -29.27
CA LEU A 550 1.19 -30.20 -27.80
C LEU A 550 2.45 -29.50 -27.25
N SER A 551 2.31 -28.85 -26.11
CA SER A 551 3.45 -28.35 -25.33
C SER A 551 4.34 -29.50 -24.83
N SER A 552 5.62 -29.22 -24.56
CA SER A 552 6.53 -30.17 -23.90
C SER A 552 5.91 -30.74 -22.61
N PRO A 553 6.06 -32.04 -22.33
CA PRO A 553 5.39 -32.69 -21.21
C PRO A 553 5.92 -32.23 -19.85
N ILE A 554 4.98 -32.00 -18.94
CA ILE A 554 5.23 -31.76 -17.52
C ILE A 554 5.04 -33.08 -16.78
N VAL A 555 6.08 -33.52 -16.08
CA VAL A 555 6.07 -34.74 -15.24
C VAL A 555 6.54 -34.35 -13.84
N LYS A 556 5.67 -34.51 -12.84
CA LYS A 556 5.96 -34.15 -11.43
C LYS A 556 6.52 -32.72 -11.25
N GLY A 557 6.06 -31.75 -12.03
CA GLY A 557 6.52 -30.35 -11.98
C GLY A 557 7.80 -30.03 -12.76
N GLN A 558 8.34 -30.99 -13.52
CA GLN A 558 9.47 -30.77 -14.41
C GLN A 558 9.01 -30.84 -15.86
N GLN A 559 9.32 -29.80 -16.63
CA GLN A 559 9.12 -29.78 -18.07
C GLN A 559 10.32 -30.52 -18.71
N LEU A 560 10.05 -31.64 -19.38
CA LEU A 560 11.07 -32.56 -19.90
C LEU A 560 10.97 -32.68 -21.42
N SER A 561 12.05 -33.12 -22.09
CA SER A 561 11.97 -33.45 -23.51
C SER A 561 11.34 -34.82 -23.69
N ALA A 562 10.23 -34.91 -24.44
CA ALA A 562 9.62 -36.20 -24.74
C ALA A 562 10.55 -37.15 -25.50
N SER A 563 11.53 -36.63 -26.25
CA SER A 563 12.56 -37.42 -26.93
C SER A 563 13.62 -38.03 -26.00
N GLU A 564 13.77 -37.51 -24.77
CA GLU A 564 14.61 -38.13 -23.74
C GLU A 564 13.88 -39.30 -23.06
N LEU A 565 12.56 -39.18 -22.90
CA LEU A 565 11.70 -40.14 -22.22
C LEU A 565 11.20 -41.29 -23.13
N LEU A 566 10.98 -41.03 -24.42
CA LEU A 566 10.47 -42.00 -25.40
C LEU A 566 11.38 -42.09 -26.63
N GLN A 567 12.23 -43.13 -26.65
CA GLN A 567 13.18 -43.38 -27.73
C GLN A 567 12.55 -44.12 -28.91
N GLY A 568 12.10 -43.37 -29.92
CA GLY A 568 11.52 -43.92 -31.15
C GLY A 568 10.75 -42.88 -31.98
N PRO A 569 10.42 -43.18 -33.25
CA PRO A 569 9.78 -42.22 -34.15
C PRO A 569 8.28 -41.97 -33.85
N SER A 570 7.60 -42.95 -33.25
CA SER A 570 6.17 -42.89 -32.91
C SER A 570 5.85 -43.90 -31.81
N HIS A 571 4.94 -43.53 -30.90
CA HIS A 571 4.51 -44.39 -29.78
C HIS A 571 2.98 -44.37 -29.63
N ALA A 572 2.40 -45.55 -29.36
CA ALA A 572 0.98 -45.69 -29.07
C ALA A 572 0.67 -45.23 -27.63
N VAL A 573 -0.14 -44.16 -27.52
CA VAL A 573 -0.49 -43.50 -26.27
C VAL A 573 -2.01 -43.45 -26.08
N LYS A 574 -2.42 -43.31 -24.83
CA LYS A 574 -3.78 -42.92 -24.43
C LYS A 574 -3.74 -41.51 -23.87
N PHE A 575 -4.82 -40.77 -24.07
CA PHE A 575 -4.94 -39.40 -23.56
C PHE A 575 -6.36 -39.05 -23.13
N MET A 576 -6.44 -38.09 -22.21
CA MET A 576 -7.67 -37.64 -21.54
C MET A 576 -7.65 -36.12 -21.41
N ILE A 577 -8.80 -35.48 -21.57
CA ILE A 577 -8.95 -34.01 -21.47
C ILE A 577 -9.22 -33.62 -20.01
N TYR A 578 -8.91 -32.37 -19.64
CA TYR A 578 -9.40 -31.73 -18.43
C TYR A 578 -10.84 -31.22 -18.67
N ASP A 579 -11.83 -32.10 -18.54
CA ASP A 579 -13.26 -31.80 -18.80
C ASP A 579 -14.19 -32.07 -17.60
N ARG A 580 -13.79 -32.91 -16.63
CA ARG A 580 -14.59 -33.24 -15.44
C ARG A 580 -14.52 -32.10 -14.43
N ASN A 581 -15.66 -31.55 -13.99
CA ASN A 581 -15.65 -30.53 -12.94
C ASN A 581 -15.26 -31.14 -11.58
N PHE A 582 -14.34 -30.47 -10.88
CA PHE A 582 -13.90 -30.78 -9.52
C PHE A 582 -15.05 -30.76 -8.51
N ASP A 583 -16.03 -29.87 -8.65
CA ASP A 583 -17.14 -29.77 -7.69
C ASP A 583 -18.03 -31.03 -7.68
N ASP A 584 -18.20 -31.67 -8.82
CA ASP A 584 -19.01 -32.88 -9.02
C ASP A 584 -18.28 -34.19 -8.61
N LEU A 585 -17.06 -34.10 -8.05
CA LEU A 585 -16.27 -35.23 -7.53
C LEU A 585 -16.68 -35.66 -6.11
N ASP A 586 -16.45 -36.92 -5.75
CA ASP A 586 -16.48 -37.36 -4.35
C ASP A 586 -15.23 -36.91 -3.56
N VAL A 587 -15.21 -37.16 -2.24
CA VAL A 587 -14.14 -36.68 -1.35
C VAL A 587 -12.77 -37.28 -1.65
N ASP A 588 -12.71 -38.54 -2.11
CA ASP A 588 -11.45 -39.23 -2.42
C ASP A 588 -10.95 -38.91 -3.84
N ASP A 589 -11.86 -38.72 -4.79
CA ASP A 589 -11.52 -38.10 -6.08
C ASP A 589 -11.02 -36.66 -5.88
N LYS A 590 -11.65 -35.83 -5.02
CA LYS A 590 -11.16 -34.47 -4.70
C LYS A 590 -9.75 -34.48 -4.12
N ARG A 591 -9.42 -35.44 -3.23
CA ARG A 591 -8.06 -35.65 -2.71
C ARG A 591 -7.07 -36.01 -3.81
N ALA A 592 -7.47 -36.90 -4.72
CA ALA A 592 -6.63 -37.31 -5.85
C ALA A 592 -6.40 -36.17 -6.86
N ALA A 593 -7.44 -35.37 -7.16
CA ALA A 593 -7.34 -34.18 -8.02
C ALA A 593 -6.42 -33.10 -7.42
N VAL A 594 -6.58 -32.73 -6.15
CA VAL A 594 -5.68 -31.75 -5.50
C VAL A 594 -4.24 -32.25 -5.54
N ARG A 595 -4.00 -33.53 -5.24
CA ARG A 595 -2.67 -34.14 -5.36
C ARG A 595 -2.12 -34.01 -6.79
N LEU A 596 -2.89 -34.43 -7.80
CA LEU A 596 -2.48 -34.44 -9.20
C LEU A 596 -2.14 -33.04 -9.71
N LEU A 597 -2.92 -32.03 -9.34
CA LEU A 597 -2.68 -30.64 -9.70
C LEU A 597 -1.42 -30.09 -9.01
N LEU A 598 -1.20 -30.38 -7.72
CA LEU A 598 0.04 -30.03 -7.03
C LEU A 598 1.27 -30.78 -7.59
N ASP A 599 1.11 -32.02 -8.05
CA ASP A 599 2.14 -32.78 -8.78
C ASP A 599 2.51 -32.11 -10.13
N THR A 600 1.68 -31.23 -10.73
CA THR A 600 2.05 -30.47 -11.94
C THR A 600 2.83 -29.18 -11.69
N LEU A 601 2.85 -28.66 -10.46
CA LEU A 601 3.48 -27.36 -10.17
C LEU A 601 5.02 -27.43 -10.21
N PRO A 602 5.72 -26.45 -10.82
CA PRO A 602 7.17 -26.32 -10.69
C PRO A 602 7.58 -25.94 -9.26
N ASP A 603 8.87 -26.00 -8.95
CA ASP A 603 9.41 -25.48 -7.69
C ASP A 603 9.21 -23.96 -7.55
N VAL A 604 9.18 -23.49 -6.30
CA VAL A 604 8.88 -22.09 -5.98
C VAL A 604 10.01 -21.15 -6.42
N ASP A 605 11.25 -21.62 -6.53
CA ASP A 605 12.36 -20.80 -7.03
C ASP A 605 12.25 -20.55 -8.54
N LYS A 606 11.83 -21.54 -9.34
CA LYS A 606 11.46 -21.34 -10.75
C LYS A 606 10.29 -20.37 -10.89
N MET A 607 9.26 -20.46 -10.02
CA MET A 607 8.16 -19.46 -10.02
C MET A 607 8.70 -18.05 -9.72
N LYS A 608 9.53 -17.90 -8.68
CA LYS A 608 10.16 -16.62 -8.31
C LYS A 608 11.08 -16.09 -9.41
N ALA A 609 11.81 -16.94 -10.11
CA ALA A 609 12.66 -16.57 -11.25
C ALA A 609 11.83 -16.11 -12.46
N PHE A 610 10.74 -16.82 -12.81
CA PHE A 610 9.80 -16.39 -13.85
C PHE A 610 9.23 -15.00 -13.55
N LEU A 611 8.80 -14.77 -12.30
CA LEU A 611 8.30 -13.49 -11.81
C LEU A 611 9.39 -12.41 -11.70
N GLY A 612 10.68 -12.77 -11.67
CA GLY A 612 11.79 -11.83 -11.68
C GLY A 612 12.12 -11.26 -13.07
N ASN A 613 11.67 -11.93 -14.14
CA ASN A 613 11.99 -11.55 -15.53
C ASN A 613 11.14 -10.39 -16.09
N SER A 614 10.30 -9.75 -15.26
CA SER A 614 9.73 -8.40 -15.42
C SER A 614 8.68 -8.16 -14.34
N ASP A 615 8.64 -6.96 -13.76
CA ASP A 615 7.80 -6.65 -12.59
C ASP A 615 6.30 -6.97 -12.76
N ASN A 616 5.74 -6.78 -13.97
CA ASN A 616 4.31 -6.97 -14.28
C ASN A 616 3.86 -8.41 -14.63
N LYS A 617 4.76 -9.40 -14.74
CA LYS A 617 4.35 -10.78 -15.10
C LYS A 617 3.53 -11.43 -13.98
N LYS A 618 2.29 -11.83 -14.28
CA LYS A 618 1.45 -12.71 -13.44
C LYS A 618 1.71 -14.19 -13.76
N LEU A 619 1.51 -15.11 -12.81
CA LEU A 619 1.70 -16.56 -13.07
C LEU A 619 0.74 -17.11 -14.13
N ALA A 620 -0.45 -16.50 -14.29
CA ALA A 620 -1.41 -16.81 -15.35
C ALA A 620 -0.88 -16.59 -16.79
N ALA A 621 0.24 -15.87 -16.95
CA ALA A 621 0.92 -15.77 -18.24
C ALA A 621 1.74 -17.02 -18.60
N TRP A 622 2.09 -17.88 -17.62
CA TRP A 622 2.93 -19.07 -17.83
C TRP A 622 2.12 -20.29 -18.33
N LYS A 623 1.27 -20.04 -19.35
CA LYS A 623 0.19 -20.93 -19.81
C LYS A 623 0.64 -22.32 -20.25
N ASP A 624 1.90 -22.50 -20.63
CA ASP A 624 2.46 -23.78 -21.10
C ASP A 624 3.17 -24.61 -20.01
N VAL A 625 3.19 -24.12 -18.76
CA VAL A 625 3.79 -24.84 -17.60
C VAL A 625 2.79 -24.99 -16.45
N ILE A 626 1.94 -23.99 -16.19
CA ILE A 626 0.95 -24.04 -15.11
C ILE A 626 -0.46 -24.06 -15.71
N SER A 627 -1.22 -25.14 -15.45
CA SER A 627 -2.63 -25.22 -15.83
C SER A 627 -3.49 -24.28 -14.97
N PRO A 628 -4.61 -23.72 -15.49
CA PRO A 628 -5.50 -22.86 -14.71
C PRO A 628 -5.95 -23.53 -13.41
N ALA A 629 -6.39 -24.79 -13.47
CA ALA A 629 -6.80 -25.55 -12.29
C ALA A 629 -5.67 -25.74 -11.26
N ALA A 630 -4.40 -25.88 -11.69
CA ALA A 630 -3.27 -25.94 -10.77
C ALA A 630 -2.91 -24.57 -10.17
N LEU A 631 -3.05 -23.49 -10.93
CA LEU A 631 -2.89 -22.12 -10.44
C LEU A 631 -3.95 -21.78 -9.39
N ASP A 632 -5.20 -22.18 -9.60
CA ASP A 632 -6.30 -21.90 -8.67
C ASP A 632 -6.21 -22.74 -7.39
N VAL A 633 -5.73 -23.99 -7.48
CA VAL A 633 -5.33 -24.77 -6.29
C VAL A 633 -4.18 -24.09 -5.53
N LEU A 634 -3.18 -23.54 -6.23
CA LEU A 634 -2.06 -22.83 -5.60
C LEU A 634 -2.52 -21.53 -4.91
N ARG A 635 -3.35 -20.73 -5.58
CA ARG A 635 -4.03 -19.55 -5.00
C ARG A 635 -4.76 -19.95 -3.72
N TRP A 636 -5.61 -20.97 -3.78
CA TRP A 636 -6.37 -21.48 -2.63
C TRP A 636 -5.46 -21.95 -1.48
N VAL A 637 -4.37 -22.68 -1.75
CA VAL A 637 -3.44 -23.19 -0.73
C VAL A 637 -2.87 -22.06 0.14
N VAL A 638 -2.45 -20.97 -0.49
CA VAL A 638 -1.88 -19.78 0.16
C VAL A 638 -2.99 -18.97 0.83
N ALA A 639 -4.04 -18.59 0.08
CA ALA A 639 -5.12 -17.72 0.54
C ALA A 639 -5.92 -18.23 1.72
N SER A 640 -6.13 -19.55 1.80
CA SER A 640 -6.83 -20.19 2.91
C SER A 640 -6.01 -20.19 4.22
N ASN A 641 -4.78 -19.67 4.23
CA ASN A 641 -3.98 -19.54 5.43
C ASN A 641 -4.11 -18.13 6.03
N ARG A 642 -4.75 -18.05 7.19
CA ARG A 642 -4.96 -16.79 7.94
C ARG A 642 -3.88 -16.49 8.99
N SER A 643 -2.79 -17.26 9.03
CA SER A 643 -1.66 -17.03 9.93
C SER A 643 -0.49 -16.38 9.20
N PHE A 644 0.13 -15.37 9.80
CA PHE A 644 1.34 -14.77 9.27
C PHE A 644 2.57 -15.54 9.76
N ILE A 645 3.20 -16.25 8.83
CA ILE A 645 4.37 -17.11 9.06
C ILE A 645 5.57 -16.45 8.38
N MET A 646 6.71 -16.37 9.06
CA MET A 646 7.99 -15.95 8.47
C MET A 646 9.06 -17.01 8.70
N GLU A 647 10.04 -17.12 7.80
CA GLU A 647 11.27 -17.90 8.05
C GLU A 647 12.31 -17.00 8.75
N ASP A 648 12.77 -17.40 9.94
CA ASP A 648 13.85 -16.70 10.66
C ASP A 648 15.22 -17.24 10.22
N ASP A 649 15.70 -16.67 9.12
CA ASP A 649 16.96 -17.02 8.46
C ASP A 649 18.22 -16.68 9.28
N THR A 650 19.36 -17.24 8.88
CA THR A 650 20.65 -17.08 9.61
C THR A 650 21.17 -15.65 9.67
N THR A 651 20.65 -14.74 8.86
CA THR A 651 20.98 -13.30 8.83
C THR A 651 20.34 -12.51 9.99
N HIS A 652 19.19 -12.95 10.51
CA HIS A 652 18.43 -12.25 11.55
C HIS A 652 18.37 -13.08 12.85
N SER A 653 19.52 -13.17 13.53
CA SER A 653 19.68 -14.02 14.73
C SER A 653 18.75 -13.68 15.89
N ASP A 654 18.33 -12.42 16.03
CA ASP A 654 17.50 -11.95 17.15
C ASP A 654 16.10 -12.57 17.23
N HIS A 655 15.63 -13.23 16.18
CA HIS A 655 14.33 -13.90 16.14
C HIS A 655 14.40 -15.42 16.33
N ARG A 656 15.60 -16.01 16.39
CA ARG A 656 15.80 -17.46 16.37
C ARG A 656 15.86 -18.06 17.78
N VAL A 657 15.19 -19.19 17.98
CA VAL A 657 15.30 -19.97 19.22
C VAL A 657 16.66 -20.67 19.29
N THR A 658 17.33 -20.51 20.42
CA THR A 658 18.66 -21.08 20.68
C THR A 658 18.63 -22.61 20.83
N GLY A 659 19.76 -23.27 20.57
CA GLY A 659 19.86 -24.74 20.60
C GLY A 659 19.16 -25.49 19.45
N MET A 660 18.43 -24.77 18.58
CA MET A 660 17.66 -25.31 17.46
C MET A 660 18.35 -25.08 16.09
N GLY A 661 19.68 -25.08 16.05
CA GLY A 661 20.47 -24.75 14.86
C GLY A 661 20.39 -25.76 13.70
N SER A 662 20.04 -27.02 13.98
CA SER A 662 19.89 -28.11 13.01
C SER A 662 18.50 -28.18 12.35
N TYR A 663 17.68 -27.15 12.51
CA TYR A 663 16.32 -27.05 11.98
C TYR A 663 16.10 -25.68 11.32
N LYS A 664 15.38 -25.63 10.19
CA LYS A 664 14.80 -24.37 9.70
C LYS A 664 13.71 -23.92 10.69
N GLN A 665 13.62 -22.62 10.95
CA GLN A 665 12.76 -22.05 11.99
C GLN A 665 11.74 -21.13 11.34
N PHE A 666 10.46 -21.48 11.44
CA PHE A 666 9.36 -20.66 10.95
C PHE A 666 8.61 -20.08 12.15
N ARG A 667 8.51 -18.76 12.24
CA ARG A 667 7.83 -18.05 13.32
C ARG A 667 6.42 -17.66 12.89
N LEU A 668 5.44 -18.03 13.70
CA LEU A 668 4.06 -17.63 13.55
C LEU A 668 3.90 -16.28 14.28
N VAL A 669 4.18 -15.20 13.55
CA VAL A 669 4.11 -13.82 14.04
C VAL A 669 2.70 -13.51 14.54
N GLN A 670 1.70 -14.01 13.80
CA GLN A 670 0.31 -14.05 14.22
C GLN A 670 -0.30 -15.40 13.78
N GLY A 671 -1.06 -16.05 14.66
CA GLY A 671 -1.95 -17.15 14.27
C GLY A 671 -3.20 -16.62 13.53
N ALA A 672 -4.24 -17.45 13.42
CA ALA A 672 -5.57 -16.94 13.03
C ALA A 672 -5.97 -15.79 14.00
N PRO A 673 -6.33 -14.59 13.50
CA PRO A 673 -6.47 -13.40 14.36
C PRO A 673 -7.54 -13.56 15.45
N ASP A 674 -8.66 -14.21 15.15
CA ASP A 674 -9.76 -14.49 16.07
C ASP A 674 -9.32 -15.36 17.26
N LYS A 675 -8.39 -16.28 17.00
CA LYS A 675 -7.81 -17.15 18.01
C LYS A 675 -6.75 -16.42 18.84
N GLU A 676 -5.95 -15.54 18.22
CA GLU A 676 -5.00 -14.70 18.95
C GLU A 676 -5.74 -13.79 19.94
N GLN A 677 -6.88 -13.22 19.56
CA GLN A 677 -7.73 -12.40 20.45
C GLN A 677 -8.28 -13.23 21.63
N ARG A 678 -8.83 -14.43 21.37
CA ARG A 678 -9.34 -15.33 22.42
C ARG A 678 -8.23 -15.82 23.37
N PHE A 679 -7.04 -16.13 22.84
CA PHE A 679 -5.85 -16.47 23.64
C PHE A 679 -5.41 -15.29 24.52
N ARG A 680 -5.35 -14.07 23.99
CA ARG A 680 -5.02 -12.85 24.76
C ARG A 680 -6.01 -12.63 25.91
N ALA A 681 -7.31 -12.79 25.67
CA ALA A 681 -8.33 -12.69 26.71
C ALA A 681 -8.15 -13.75 27.82
N ALA A 682 -7.86 -14.99 27.45
CA ALA A 682 -7.59 -16.07 28.41
C ALA A 682 -6.33 -15.80 29.27
N VAL A 683 -5.25 -15.31 28.66
CA VAL A 683 -4.02 -14.90 29.38
C VAL A 683 -4.33 -13.76 30.37
N ALA A 684 -5.05 -12.72 29.94
CA ALA A 684 -5.40 -11.58 30.80
C ALA A 684 -6.26 -12.01 32.00
N ALA A 685 -7.33 -12.77 31.76
CA ALA A 685 -8.22 -13.28 32.81
C ALA A 685 -7.50 -14.18 33.83
N ASN A 686 -6.61 -15.06 33.36
CA ASN A 686 -5.82 -15.90 34.25
C ASN A 686 -4.78 -15.09 35.05
N THR A 687 -4.13 -14.10 34.43
CA THR A 687 -3.13 -13.24 35.11
C THR A 687 -3.78 -12.41 36.21
N ALA A 688 -4.95 -11.81 35.94
CA ALA A 688 -5.74 -11.09 36.95
C ALA A 688 -6.17 -11.98 38.13
N THR A 689 -6.45 -13.27 37.86
CA THR A 689 -6.84 -14.26 38.89
C THR A 689 -5.64 -14.72 39.73
N THR A 690 -4.49 -14.97 39.10
CA THR A 690 -3.34 -15.65 39.73
C THR A 690 -2.27 -14.71 40.26
N LYS A 691 -2.18 -13.48 39.74
CA LYS A 691 -1.14 -12.48 40.07
C LYS A 691 0.29 -13.04 39.93
N THR A 692 0.49 -13.87 38.92
CA THR A 692 1.80 -14.44 38.55
C THR A 692 2.65 -13.42 37.77
N ASP A 693 3.94 -13.35 38.06
CA ASP A 693 4.93 -12.63 37.24
C ASP A 693 5.17 -13.31 35.88
N TYR A 694 4.81 -14.59 35.77
CA TYR A 694 4.92 -15.41 34.55
C TYR A 694 3.52 -15.74 34.01
N PRO A 695 2.92 -14.91 33.13
CA PRO A 695 1.54 -15.08 32.67
C PRO A 695 1.35 -16.27 31.71
N THR A 696 2.43 -16.70 31.05
CA THR A 696 2.46 -17.81 30.09
C THR A 696 3.63 -18.77 30.36
N ILE A 697 3.56 -19.97 29.80
CA ILE A 697 4.64 -20.97 29.77
C ILE A 697 4.78 -21.53 28.35
N PHE A 698 5.92 -22.11 28.01
CA PHE A 698 6.17 -22.68 26.68
C PHE A 698 6.28 -24.20 26.70
N ALA A 699 5.72 -24.87 25.69
CA ALA A 699 5.75 -26.32 25.56
C ALA A 699 5.79 -26.81 24.10
N TRP A 700 6.44 -27.94 23.90
CA TRP A 700 6.62 -28.60 22.61
C TRP A 700 5.43 -29.49 22.24
N HIS A 701 4.97 -29.40 21.00
CA HIS A 701 4.01 -30.34 20.42
C HIS A 701 4.54 -30.90 19.09
N GLY A 702 4.54 -32.21 18.94
CA GLY A 702 4.96 -32.91 17.72
C GLY A 702 3.81 -33.71 17.14
N SER A 703 3.67 -33.68 15.82
CA SER A 703 2.60 -34.33 15.08
C SER A 703 3.09 -34.71 13.68
N PRO A 704 2.53 -35.76 13.03
CA PRO A 704 2.85 -36.10 11.65
C PRO A 704 2.57 -34.96 10.66
N VAL A 705 3.34 -34.93 9.57
CA VAL A 705 3.38 -33.84 8.57
C VAL A 705 1.97 -33.48 8.04
N TYR A 706 1.16 -34.48 7.68
CA TYR A 706 -0.19 -34.34 7.13
C TYR A 706 -1.23 -33.65 8.03
N ASN A 707 -0.95 -33.48 9.34
CA ASN A 707 -1.83 -32.74 10.23
C ASN A 707 -1.56 -31.23 10.21
N TRP A 708 -0.35 -30.78 9.87
CA TRP A 708 0.06 -29.39 10.08
C TRP A 708 -0.67 -28.39 9.18
N HIS A 709 -1.15 -28.81 8.00
CA HIS A 709 -2.05 -28.01 7.17
C HIS A 709 -3.32 -27.58 7.95
N SER A 710 -3.95 -28.50 8.71
CA SER A 710 -5.11 -28.15 9.56
C SER A 710 -4.67 -27.42 10.83
N ILE A 711 -3.56 -27.81 11.47
CA ILE A 711 -3.06 -27.14 12.70
C ILE A 711 -2.71 -25.66 12.46
N LEU A 712 -2.22 -25.28 11.27
CA LEU A 712 -1.95 -23.88 10.93
C LEU A 712 -3.22 -23.07 10.64
N ARG A 713 -4.32 -23.71 10.21
CA ARG A 713 -5.59 -23.07 9.85
C ARG A 713 -6.59 -23.00 11.02
N GLU A 714 -6.70 -24.08 11.79
CA GLU A 714 -7.65 -24.25 12.91
C GLU A 714 -6.98 -24.15 14.29
N GLY A 715 -5.66 -24.30 14.36
CA GLY A 715 -4.93 -24.53 15.61
C GLY A 715 -4.92 -26.00 16.06
N LEU A 716 -4.25 -26.26 17.19
CA LEU A 716 -4.21 -27.59 17.79
C LEU A 716 -5.58 -27.98 18.37
N HIS A 717 -6.06 -29.17 18.01
CA HIS A 717 -7.33 -29.75 18.49
C HIS A 717 -7.21 -31.25 18.78
N PHE A 718 -8.13 -31.82 19.56
CA PHE A 718 -8.17 -33.26 19.88
C PHE A 718 -9.41 -33.99 19.32
N LYS A 719 -9.97 -33.51 18.19
CA LYS A 719 -11.12 -34.12 17.49
C LYS A 719 -10.90 -35.62 17.21
N GLU A 720 -9.72 -35.97 16.70
CA GLU A 720 -9.32 -37.36 16.41
C GLU A 720 -8.47 -38.00 17.51
N VAL A 721 -8.40 -39.33 17.52
CA VAL A 721 -7.56 -40.15 18.42
C VAL A 721 -6.47 -40.89 17.63
N ALA A 722 -5.38 -40.20 17.32
CA ALA A 722 -4.25 -40.79 16.57
C ALA A 722 -3.26 -41.60 17.44
N ASN A 723 -3.29 -41.41 18.76
CA ASN A 723 -2.51 -42.11 19.78
C ASN A 723 -3.38 -42.30 21.03
N GLY A 724 -3.02 -43.25 21.92
CA GLY A 724 -3.79 -43.53 23.14
C GLY A 724 -3.87 -42.34 24.11
N ARG A 725 -5.06 -42.08 24.66
CA ARG A 725 -5.34 -41.00 25.62
C ARG A 725 -4.98 -41.40 27.07
N SER A 726 -3.75 -41.82 27.32
CA SER A 726 -3.32 -42.40 28.62
C SER A 726 -3.46 -41.46 29.83
N TYR A 727 -3.50 -40.15 29.61
CA TYR A 727 -3.74 -39.11 30.61
C TYR A 727 -5.06 -38.36 30.34
N GLY A 728 -5.99 -39.02 29.65
CA GLY A 728 -7.30 -38.49 29.25
C GLY A 728 -7.29 -37.58 28.02
N ASP A 729 -8.46 -37.09 27.66
CA ASP A 729 -8.73 -36.23 26.50
C ASP A 729 -8.22 -34.80 26.68
N GLY A 730 -7.55 -34.27 25.65
CA GLY A 730 -6.97 -32.93 25.57
C GLY A 730 -5.88 -32.89 24.51
N VAL A 731 -5.28 -31.72 24.28
CA VAL A 731 -4.03 -31.60 23.51
C VAL A 731 -2.85 -31.95 24.41
N TYR A 732 -1.95 -32.80 23.93
CA TYR A 732 -0.76 -33.26 24.66
C TYR A 732 0.45 -32.40 24.28
N LEU A 733 1.13 -31.83 25.27
CA LEU A 733 2.38 -31.08 25.10
C LEU A 733 3.44 -31.53 26.14
N SER A 734 4.72 -31.30 25.85
CA SER A 734 5.83 -31.63 26.76
C SER A 734 6.75 -30.43 26.95
N ASN A 735 7.34 -30.28 28.13
CA ASN A 735 8.46 -29.37 28.34
C ASN A 735 9.78 -29.90 27.75
N ASN A 736 9.84 -31.17 27.32
CA ASN A 736 11.02 -31.81 26.75
C ASN A 736 10.84 -32.06 25.24
N PHE A 737 11.69 -31.44 24.43
CA PHE A 737 11.71 -31.59 22.97
C PHE A 737 11.71 -33.05 22.49
N ASN A 738 12.55 -33.89 23.10
CA ASN A 738 12.75 -35.28 22.66
C ASN A 738 11.51 -36.16 22.89
N THR A 739 10.64 -35.80 23.85
CA THR A 739 9.31 -36.41 23.98
C THR A 739 8.45 -36.12 22.76
N SER A 740 8.34 -34.84 22.38
CA SER A 740 7.43 -34.41 21.33
C SER A 740 7.89 -34.86 19.93
N VAL A 741 9.20 -34.98 19.70
CA VAL A 741 9.75 -35.62 18.48
C VAL A 741 9.26 -37.06 18.31
N GLY A 742 9.05 -37.82 19.38
CA GLY A 742 8.50 -39.17 19.31
C GLY A 742 7.12 -39.28 18.63
N TYR A 743 6.35 -38.18 18.62
CA TYR A 743 5.00 -38.14 18.03
C TYR A 743 4.97 -37.70 16.57
N THR A 744 6.09 -37.27 15.96
CA THR A 744 6.12 -36.76 14.57
C THR A 744 6.11 -37.85 13.50
N ARG A 745 6.35 -39.11 13.87
CA ARG A 745 6.33 -40.32 13.00
C ARG A 745 7.01 -40.14 11.62
N SER A 746 8.34 -40.13 11.60
CA SER A 746 9.11 -40.13 10.34
C SER A 746 9.12 -41.50 9.64
N GLY A 747 9.32 -41.52 8.32
CA GLY A 747 9.60 -42.75 7.54
C GLY A 747 8.52 -43.17 6.53
N LEU A 748 7.69 -42.23 6.06
CA LEU A 748 6.74 -42.43 4.97
C LEU A 748 7.03 -41.40 3.87
N ASP A 749 6.71 -41.72 2.62
CA ASP A 749 6.99 -40.81 1.50
C ASP A 749 5.85 -39.79 1.33
N TYR A 750 6.09 -38.58 1.82
CA TYR A 750 5.13 -37.48 1.87
C TYR A 750 5.66 -36.15 1.31
N SER A 751 6.83 -36.17 0.66
CA SER A 751 7.37 -34.96 0.04
C SER A 751 6.62 -34.64 -1.24
N TRP A 752 6.23 -33.37 -1.42
CA TRP A 752 5.91 -32.84 -2.74
C TRP A 752 7.16 -32.96 -3.66
N PRO A 753 7.05 -33.45 -4.91
CA PRO A 753 8.22 -33.76 -5.74
C PRO A 753 9.15 -32.57 -6.01
N GLN A 754 8.62 -31.36 -6.16
CA GLN A 754 9.41 -30.14 -6.36
C GLN A 754 9.70 -29.33 -5.08
N SER A 755 9.31 -29.81 -3.89
CA SER A 755 9.62 -29.10 -2.63
C SER A 755 11.13 -28.90 -2.42
N ASN A 756 11.55 -27.67 -2.18
CA ASN A 756 12.91 -27.35 -1.73
C ASN A 756 13.15 -27.77 -0.28
N LEU A 757 12.11 -27.72 0.58
CA LEU A 757 12.24 -28.04 1.99
C LEU A 757 12.41 -29.54 2.27
N LYS A 758 11.91 -30.44 1.41
CA LYS A 758 11.95 -31.91 1.58
C LYS A 758 11.67 -32.33 3.03
N ILE A 759 10.54 -31.88 3.56
CA ILE A 759 10.19 -31.93 4.99
C ILE A 759 10.19 -33.38 5.49
N THR A 760 10.99 -33.68 6.53
CA THR A 760 11.06 -35.02 7.17
C THR A 760 10.43 -35.08 8.56
N MET A 761 10.33 -33.94 9.26
CA MET A 761 9.89 -33.82 10.65
C MET A 761 9.38 -32.40 10.91
N LEU A 762 8.31 -32.28 11.69
CA LEU A 762 7.71 -31.01 12.12
C LEU A 762 7.32 -31.05 13.59
N VAL A 763 7.73 -30.03 14.34
CA VAL A 763 7.43 -29.87 15.77
C VAL A 763 7.26 -28.38 16.09
N SER A 764 6.24 -28.00 16.86
CA SER A 764 6.01 -26.61 17.27
C SER A 764 6.44 -26.35 18.70
N LEU A 765 6.89 -25.11 18.94
CA LEU A 765 6.95 -24.50 20.26
C LEU A 765 5.71 -23.64 20.43
N ASN A 766 4.95 -23.89 21.50
CA ASN A 766 3.62 -23.34 21.72
C ASN A 766 3.62 -22.55 23.03
N GLU A 767 3.01 -21.39 23.00
CA GLU A 767 2.70 -20.61 24.18
C GLU A 767 1.40 -21.13 24.82
N LEU A 768 1.43 -21.29 26.14
CA LEU A 768 0.30 -21.73 26.96
C LEU A 768 0.00 -20.70 28.04
N VAL A 769 -1.27 -20.54 28.41
CA VAL A 769 -1.67 -19.81 29.63
C VAL A 769 -1.04 -20.49 30.85
N ASN A 770 -0.40 -19.73 31.77
CA ASN A 770 0.20 -20.31 32.99
C ASN A 770 -0.89 -20.66 34.02
N ALA A 771 -1.61 -21.74 33.76
CA ALA A 771 -2.68 -22.28 34.60
C ALA A 771 -2.55 -23.80 34.83
N PRO A 772 -1.36 -24.35 35.19
CA PRO A 772 -1.12 -25.79 35.25
C PRO A 772 -2.03 -26.53 36.25
N ALA A 773 -2.50 -25.86 37.31
CA ALA A 773 -3.49 -26.42 38.24
C ALA A 773 -4.90 -26.64 37.63
N LYS A 774 -5.17 -26.08 36.45
CA LYS A 774 -6.40 -26.26 35.66
C LYS A 774 -6.19 -27.16 34.44
N PHE A 775 -4.98 -27.66 34.19
CA PHE A 775 -4.73 -28.65 33.14
C PHE A 775 -5.24 -30.02 33.62
N LYS A 776 -5.67 -30.88 32.68
CA LYS A 776 -6.15 -32.24 33.02
C LYS A 776 -5.02 -33.13 33.56
N HIS A 777 -3.79 -32.83 33.15
CA HIS A 777 -2.58 -33.51 33.58
C HIS A 777 -1.35 -32.61 33.41
N THR A 778 -0.31 -32.80 34.22
CA THR A 778 0.89 -31.93 34.23
C THR A 778 2.24 -32.65 34.30
N ASN A 779 2.32 -33.92 34.73
CA ASN A 779 3.60 -34.62 34.93
C ASN A 779 3.46 -36.12 34.62
N PRO A 780 4.15 -36.69 33.62
CA PRO A 780 5.29 -36.11 32.88
C PRO A 780 4.92 -35.16 31.73
N HIS A 781 3.65 -35.10 31.32
CA HIS A 781 3.21 -34.32 30.15
C HIS A 781 1.99 -33.46 30.48
N TYR A 782 1.88 -32.31 29.81
CA TYR A 782 0.77 -31.38 29.92
C TYR A 782 -0.39 -31.85 29.04
N VAL A 783 -1.59 -31.93 29.60
CA VAL A 783 -2.83 -32.21 28.84
C VAL A 783 -3.81 -31.06 29.02
N VAL A 784 -3.98 -30.28 27.96
CA VAL A 784 -4.76 -29.03 27.96
C VAL A 784 -6.07 -29.26 27.21
N THR A 785 -7.20 -29.03 27.88
CA THR A 785 -8.56 -29.20 27.31
C THR A 785 -9.11 -27.95 26.65
N GLN A 786 -8.68 -26.76 27.09
CA GLN A 786 -9.11 -25.48 26.53
C GLN A 786 -8.21 -25.11 25.34
N LEU A 787 -8.73 -25.22 24.11
CA LEU A 787 -7.94 -25.00 22.89
C LEU A 787 -7.45 -23.55 22.76
N ASP A 788 -8.23 -22.62 23.30
CA ASP A 788 -7.95 -21.18 23.32
C ASP A 788 -6.83 -20.81 24.31
N TRP A 789 -6.31 -21.77 25.07
CA TRP A 789 -5.12 -21.60 25.91
C TRP A 789 -3.83 -22.06 25.22
N ILE A 790 -3.86 -22.38 23.92
CA ILE A 790 -2.75 -23.00 23.19
C ILE A 790 -2.49 -22.24 21.88
N GLN A 791 -1.40 -21.47 21.81
CA GLN A 791 -1.03 -20.74 20.60
C GLN A 791 0.37 -21.13 20.10
N PRO A 792 0.51 -21.79 18.93
CA PRO A 792 1.81 -22.07 18.33
C PRO A 792 2.54 -20.75 18.00
N ARG A 793 3.84 -20.65 18.33
CA ARG A 793 4.68 -19.47 18.05
C ARG A 793 5.82 -19.76 17.09
N TYR A 794 6.37 -20.98 17.11
CA TYR A 794 7.36 -21.44 16.15
C TYR A 794 7.03 -22.84 15.64
N LEU A 795 7.40 -23.12 14.40
CA LEU A 795 7.39 -24.42 13.76
C LEU A 795 8.83 -24.73 13.30
N PHE A 796 9.38 -25.85 13.76
CA PHE A 796 10.74 -26.28 13.47
C PHE A 796 10.70 -27.41 12.44
N VAL A 797 11.42 -27.18 11.33
CA VAL A 797 11.39 -28.04 10.14
C VAL A 797 12.73 -28.75 10.00
N LYS A 798 12.70 -30.09 9.88
CA LYS A 798 13.87 -30.88 9.52
C LYS A 798 13.82 -31.24 8.03
N CYS A 799 14.69 -30.63 7.23
CA CYS A 799 14.82 -30.89 5.80
C CYS A 799 15.66 -32.16 5.53
N HIS A 800 15.39 -32.87 4.43
CA HIS A 800 16.26 -33.95 3.96
C HIS A 800 17.43 -33.37 3.14
N VAL A 801 18.60 -33.23 3.77
CA VAL A 801 19.80 -32.73 3.09
C VAL A 801 20.50 -33.88 2.36
N GLN A 802 20.50 -33.84 1.03
CA GLN A 802 21.38 -34.68 0.21
C GLN A 802 22.77 -34.03 0.17
N GLY A 803 23.82 -34.77 0.55
CA GLY A 803 25.22 -34.38 0.32
C GLY A 803 25.96 -33.63 1.43
N ALA A 804 25.29 -33.16 2.50
CA ALA A 804 26.00 -32.64 3.66
C ALA A 804 26.47 -33.79 4.58
N GLY A 805 27.78 -33.89 4.81
CA GLY A 805 28.32 -34.69 5.92
C GLY A 805 27.85 -34.14 7.27
N PRO A 806 28.03 -34.89 8.38
CA PRO A 806 27.62 -34.44 9.70
C PRO A 806 28.34 -33.13 10.06
N SER A 807 27.60 -32.02 10.03
CA SER A 807 28.11 -30.71 10.42
C SER A 807 28.71 -30.80 11.83
N ALA A 808 29.93 -30.29 12.00
CA ALA A 808 30.55 -30.22 13.32
C ALA A 808 29.61 -29.49 14.31
N PRO A 809 29.65 -29.82 15.63
CA PRO A 809 28.79 -29.19 16.63
C PRO A 809 28.82 -27.67 16.47
N GLY A 810 27.67 -27.11 16.11
CA GLY A 810 27.62 -25.78 15.51
C GLY A 810 28.23 -24.71 16.41
N ALA A 811 28.92 -23.76 15.80
CA ALA A 811 29.34 -22.53 16.50
C ALA A 811 28.12 -21.95 17.23
N ALA A 812 28.31 -21.55 18.50
CA ALA A 812 27.21 -21.03 19.29
C ALA A 812 26.67 -19.77 18.63
N ASN A 813 25.44 -19.83 18.11
CA ASN A 813 24.71 -18.64 17.67
C ASN A 813 24.77 -17.60 18.80
N PRO A 814 24.96 -16.31 18.49
CA PRO A 814 24.82 -15.26 19.51
C PRO A 814 23.42 -15.35 20.14
N ASN A 815 23.33 -15.11 21.45
CA ASN A 815 22.04 -15.02 22.11
C ASN A 815 21.27 -13.82 21.53
N PRO A 816 19.93 -13.94 21.33
CA PRO A 816 19.13 -12.84 20.84
C PRO A 816 19.13 -11.68 21.85
N SER A 817 19.12 -10.44 21.35
CA SER A 817 19.32 -9.22 22.14
C SER A 817 18.29 -9.02 23.25
N ALA A 818 17.08 -9.56 23.08
CA ALA A 818 16.04 -9.58 24.11
C ALA A 818 15.37 -10.97 24.20
N MET A 819 15.35 -11.53 25.41
CA MET A 819 14.87 -12.89 25.71
C MET A 819 13.62 -12.88 26.59
N TYR A 820 12.70 -13.81 26.34
CA TYR A 820 11.56 -14.07 27.20
C TYR A 820 11.99 -14.83 28.46
N ILE A 821 11.65 -14.30 29.64
CA ILE A 821 11.93 -14.93 30.94
C ILE A 821 10.87 -15.99 31.22
N GLN A 822 11.25 -17.26 31.10
CA GLN A 822 10.37 -18.39 31.39
C GLN A 822 10.21 -18.63 32.89
N ASP A 823 9.03 -19.13 33.29
CA ASP A 823 8.81 -19.73 34.60
C ASP A 823 9.87 -20.82 34.89
N PRO A 824 10.69 -20.68 35.95
CA PRO A 824 11.77 -21.64 36.27
C PRO A 824 11.28 -23.07 36.58
N LYS A 825 10.00 -23.24 36.93
CA LYS A 825 9.41 -24.54 37.26
C LYS A 825 8.94 -25.31 36.02
N TYR A 826 8.63 -24.61 34.93
CA TYR A 826 7.98 -25.17 33.74
C TYR A 826 8.74 -24.93 32.43
N SER A 827 10.00 -24.49 32.51
CA SER A 827 10.81 -24.06 31.35
C SER A 827 10.99 -25.14 30.28
N ALA A 828 10.87 -24.74 29.01
CA ALA A 828 11.05 -25.60 27.85
C ALA A 828 12.52 -25.98 27.65
N ARG A 829 12.76 -27.26 27.34
CA ARG A 829 14.08 -27.88 27.16
C ARG A 829 14.28 -28.33 25.72
N GLY A 830 15.46 -28.03 25.16
CA GLY A 830 15.81 -28.30 23.78
C GLY A 830 16.33 -29.73 23.52
N PRO A 831 16.86 -30.01 22.32
CA PRO A 831 17.34 -31.34 21.94
C PRO A 831 18.44 -31.88 22.87
N SER A 832 19.30 -30.99 23.39
CA SER A 832 20.36 -31.29 24.35
C SER A 832 19.89 -31.49 25.80
N GLY A 833 18.59 -31.35 26.08
CA GLY A 833 18.01 -31.50 27.42
C GLY A 833 18.18 -30.29 28.36
N GLY A 834 19.00 -29.30 27.99
CA GLY A 834 19.07 -27.99 28.66
C GLY A 834 17.91 -27.07 28.29
N PRO A 835 17.64 -26.01 29.07
CA PRO A 835 16.62 -25.02 28.74
C PRO A 835 16.97 -24.25 27.46
N ILE A 836 15.96 -23.92 26.64
CA ILE A 836 16.13 -23.02 25.49
C ILE A 836 16.00 -21.56 25.92
N ALA A 837 16.79 -20.66 25.35
CA ALA A 837 16.45 -19.24 25.33
C ALA A 837 15.50 -18.94 24.16
N ILE A 838 14.37 -18.31 24.48
CA ILE A 838 13.30 -17.93 23.56
C ILE A 838 13.40 -16.41 23.35
N PRO A 839 13.49 -15.90 22.10
CA PRO A 839 13.43 -14.47 21.81
C PRO A 839 12.14 -13.81 22.30
N ILE A 840 12.20 -12.51 22.65
CA ILE A 840 10.98 -11.74 22.98
C ILE A 840 10.02 -11.60 21.78
N SER A 841 10.55 -11.69 20.55
CA SER A 841 9.80 -11.71 19.28
C SER A 841 8.96 -12.97 19.07
N ALA A 842 9.01 -13.93 20.00
CA ALA A 842 8.00 -14.99 20.16
C ALA A 842 6.62 -14.45 20.59
N LEU A 843 6.55 -13.20 21.06
CA LEU A 843 5.33 -12.51 21.47
C LEU A 843 5.02 -11.36 20.51
N ASN A 844 3.72 -11.13 20.25
CA ASN A 844 3.25 -9.96 19.50
C ASN A 844 3.65 -8.64 20.21
N SER A 845 3.91 -7.57 19.45
CA SER A 845 4.32 -6.26 19.97
C SER A 845 3.44 -5.73 21.08
N GLN A 846 2.11 -5.78 20.94
CA GLN A 846 1.21 -5.33 22.01
C GLN A 846 1.43 -6.04 23.36
N ARG A 847 1.84 -7.31 23.36
CA ARG A 847 2.28 -8.01 24.58
C ARG A 847 3.72 -7.74 24.99
N ARG A 848 4.61 -7.36 24.07
CA ARG A 848 5.92 -6.77 24.41
C ARG A 848 5.72 -5.45 25.19
N TYR A 849 4.79 -4.61 24.76
CA TYR A 849 4.36 -3.40 25.48
C TYR A 849 3.68 -3.72 26.82
N SER A 850 2.72 -4.65 26.87
CA SER A 850 2.01 -4.97 28.13
C SER A 850 2.88 -5.61 29.22
N LEU A 851 4.10 -6.03 28.89
CA LEU A 851 5.12 -6.52 29.82
C LEU A 851 6.15 -5.45 30.22
N GLY A 852 6.05 -4.22 29.68
CA GLY A 852 6.93 -3.09 30.03
C GLY A 852 8.36 -3.16 29.47
N LEU A 853 8.62 -4.03 28.49
CA LEU A 853 9.98 -4.45 28.11
C LEU A 853 10.67 -3.58 27.03
N LEU A 854 10.06 -2.46 26.60
CA LEU A 854 10.57 -1.60 25.52
C LEU A 854 11.32 -0.32 25.96
N HIS A 855 11.68 -0.20 27.24
CA HIS A 855 12.52 0.90 27.76
C HIS A 855 14.05 0.59 27.77
N GLN A 856 14.52 -0.41 27.01
CA GLN A 856 15.94 -0.81 26.98
C GLN A 856 16.48 -1.11 25.58
N THR A 857 16.17 -0.26 24.58
CA THR A 857 16.77 -0.33 23.23
C THR A 857 17.25 1.02 22.70
N ASP A 858 17.81 1.88 23.57
CA ASP A 858 18.76 2.92 23.14
C ASP A 858 20.17 2.30 23.07
N PRO A 859 20.84 2.26 21.90
CA PRO A 859 22.20 1.76 21.77
C PRO A 859 23.20 2.77 22.35
N ALA A 860 23.43 2.70 23.66
CA ALA A 860 24.33 3.59 24.39
C ALA A 860 25.77 3.56 23.82
N ILE A 861 26.15 4.64 23.12
CA ILE A 861 27.48 4.80 22.53
C ILE A 861 28.56 4.66 23.62
N SER A 862 29.58 3.87 23.30
CA SER A 862 30.56 3.36 24.26
C SER A 862 31.35 4.46 24.97
N LYS A 863 31.44 4.36 26.30
CA LYS A 863 32.39 5.11 27.12
C LYS A 863 33.37 4.13 27.77
N SER A 864 34.65 4.28 27.44
CA SER A 864 35.76 3.54 28.02
C SER A 864 36.00 3.93 29.49
N PRO A 865 36.62 3.04 30.30
CA PRO A 865 36.69 3.23 31.75
C PRO A 865 37.75 4.26 32.18
N SER A 866 37.46 5.00 33.26
CA SER A 866 38.40 5.91 33.92
C SER A 866 38.69 5.49 35.38
N PRO A 867 39.96 5.40 35.79
CA PRO A 867 40.37 5.14 37.18
C PRO A 867 40.29 6.40 38.07
N PRO A 868 40.39 6.29 39.41
CA PRO A 868 39.53 7.07 40.30
C PRO A 868 40.19 8.26 41.03
N GLY A 869 39.35 9.22 41.45
CA GLY A 869 39.72 10.17 42.51
C GLY A 869 38.66 11.23 42.87
N GLY A 870 38.48 11.50 44.18
CA GLY A 870 38.21 12.89 44.61
C GLY A 870 36.87 13.33 45.24
N LYS A 871 36.40 12.66 46.31
CA LYS A 871 35.69 13.28 47.48
C LYS A 871 34.31 13.98 47.29
N LYS A 872 33.31 13.43 48.00
CA LYS A 872 31.95 13.97 48.23
C LYS A 872 31.88 15.23 49.14
N ARG A 873 30.87 16.06 48.92
CA ARG A 873 30.02 16.82 49.89
C ARG A 873 28.62 16.94 49.22
N LYS A 874 27.46 16.46 49.72
CA LYS A 874 26.72 16.66 51.01
C LYS A 874 26.43 18.15 51.25
N ARG A 875 25.18 18.63 51.42
CA ARG A 875 23.99 18.12 52.17
C ARG A 875 22.65 18.46 51.45
N GLU A 876 21.51 17.74 51.62
CA GLU A 876 20.47 17.79 52.70
C GLU A 876 19.96 19.23 52.96
N ALA A 877 18.66 19.58 53.13
CA ALA A 877 17.33 18.91 53.18
C ALA A 877 16.25 20.03 53.35
N ASP A 878 14.91 20.00 53.13
CA ASP A 878 13.85 19.11 52.56
C ASP A 878 12.62 20.03 52.20
N THR A 879 11.50 19.63 51.57
CA THR A 879 10.22 19.15 52.22
C THR A 879 9.08 18.89 51.18
N MET A 880 8.13 18.01 51.55
CA MET A 880 6.96 17.46 50.80
C MET A 880 5.74 18.43 50.64
N PRO A 881 4.56 18.02 50.11
CA PRO A 881 4.21 17.60 48.73
C PRO A 881 2.87 18.24 48.22
N THR A 882 2.37 17.88 47.02
CA THR A 882 0.95 17.78 46.51
C THR A 882 0.94 17.75 44.95
N PRO A 883 -0.18 17.54 44.22
CA PRO A 883 -0.52 16.26 43.60
C PRO A 883 -0.43 16.26 42.05
N ASP A 884 -0.87 15.16 41.43
CA ASP A 884 -0.78 14.82 40.00
C ASP A 884 -0.99 15.97 38.99
N ASP A 885 -0.07 16.06 38.03
CA ASP A 885 -0.35 16.49 36.64
C ASP A 885 0.33 15.51 35.69
N SER A 886 -0.38 15.06 34.65
CA SER A 886 -0.05 13.86 33.89
C SER A 886 0.54 14.15 32.51
N THR A 887 1.45 13.26 32.07
CA THR A 887 1.81 13.08 30.64
C THR A 887 2.19 14.35 29.85
N LYS A 888 3.34 14.95 30.18
CA LYS A 888 4.11 15.69 29.17
C LYS A 888 4.86 14.71 28.26
N ILE A 889 4.20 14.29 27.19
CA ILE A 889 4.85 13.57 26.08
C ILE A 889 5.84 14.52 25.42
N VAL A 890 7.09 14.09 25.28
CA VAL A 890 8.11 14.83 24.52
C VAL A 890 7.86 14.59 23.04
N LEU A 891 7.63 15.66 22.28
CA LEU A 891 7.65 15.62 20.82
C LEU A 891 9.11 15.44 20.36
N GLN A 892 9.47 14.23 19.95
CA GLN A 892 10.70 14.00 19.19
C GLN A 892 10.44 14.33 17.71
N GLU A 893 10.95 15.47 17.25
CA GLU A 893 10.90 15.87 15.84
C GLU A 893 11.96 15.13 15.01
N ASP A 894 11.66 13.87 14.69
CA ASP A 894 12.54 12.96 13.93
C ASP A 894 12.67 13.29 12.42
N ASP A 895 12.31 14.51 11.99
CA ASP A 895 12.26 14.93 10.58
C ASP A 895 13.66 15.28 10.00
N VAL A 896 14.71 15.20 10.83
CA VAL A 896 16.14 15.37 10.47
C VAL A 896 16.62 14.40 9.36
N VAL A 897 15.81 13.37 9.06
CA VAL A 897 16.12 12.31 8.09
C VAL A 897 15.22 12.39 6.83
N SER A 898 14.46 13.47 6.62
CA SER A 898 13.68 13.67 5.38
C SER A 898 14.56 14.12 4.21
N VAL A 899 14.26 13.63 3.00
CA VAL A 899 14.75 14.24 1.76
C VAL A 899 14.22 15.67 1.65
N ALA A 900 15.06 16.60 1.15
CA ALA A 900 14.67 17.99 0.88
C ALA A 900 13.71 18.07 -0.32
N THR A 901 12.78 19.02 -0.29
CA THR A 901 11.90 19.30 -1.45
C THR A 901 12.73 19.91 -2.58
N ALA A 902 12.54 19.41 -3.81
CA ALA A 902 13.24 19.89 -5.00
C ALA A 902 12.97 21.37 -5.28
N PHE A 903 13.92 22.02 -5.96
CA PHE A 903 13.87 23.44 -6.28
C PHE A 903 12.62 23.83 -7.08
N ASP A 904 12.23 23.02 -8.06
CA ASP A 904 11.09 23.32 -8.94
C ASP A 904 9.74 23.17 -8.20
N ASP A 905 9.62 22.14 -7.35
CA ASP A 905 8.46 21.94 -6.47
C ASP A 905 8.33 23.09 -5.45
N LEU A 906 9.45 23.64 -4.96
CA LEU A 906 9.45 24.84 -4.12
C LEU A 906 9.08 26.11 -4.90
N LEU A 907 9.54 26.25 -6.15
CA LEU A 907 9.26 27.42 -6.99
C LEU A 907 7.75 27.56 -7.25
N VAL A 908 7.04 26.46 -7.51
CA VAL A 908 5.57 26.46 -7.62
C VAL A 908 4.93 26.97 -6.32
N LEU A 909 5.34 26.45 -5.16
CA LEU A 909 4.79 26.87 -3.86
C LEU A 909 5.03 28.36 -3.52
N LEU A 910 6.02 29.01 -4.16
CA LEU A 910 6.56 30.34 -3.81
C LEU A 910 6.36 31.43 -4.89
N SER A 911 5.56 31.20 -5.93
CA SER A 911 5.30 32.25 -6.94
C SER A 911 4.36 33.35 -6.41
N ASP A 912 4.82 34.61 -6.50
CA ASP A 912 4.29 35.81 -5.83
C ASP A 912 3.10 36.53 -6.53
N ASP A 913 2.50 35.95 -7.57
CA ASP A 913 1.35 36.53 -8.31
C ASP A 913 0.02 36.57 -7.51
N GLU A 914 0.09 36.75 -6.18
CA GLU A 914 -1.04 36.87 -5.23
C GLU A 914 -1.02 38.26 -4.54
N GLY A 915 -0.54 39.28 -5.25
CA GLY A 915 -0.45 40.66 -4.78
C GLY A 915 -1.60 41.58 -5.24
N GLU A 916 -2.53 41.07 -6.04
CA GLU A 916 -3.60 41.84 -6.70
C GLU A 916 -4.97 41.23 -6.35
N VAL A 917 -5.47 41.58 -5.16
CA VAL A 917 -6.86 41.38 -4.76
C VAL A 917 -7.35 42.66 -4.06
N GLU A 918 -8.26 43.34 -4.74
CA GLU A 918 -9.19 44.41 -4.32
C GLU A 918 -8.71 45.60 -3.45
N GLU A 919 -9.19 46.80 -3.82
CA GLU A 919 -9.10 48.00 -2.97
C GLU A 919 -10.03 47.86 -1.76
N ALA A 920 -9.50 47.33 -0.65
CA ALA A 920 -10.18 47.44 0.64
C ALA A 920 -10.42 48.93 1.00
N PRO A 921 -11.64 49.31 1.44
CA PRO A 921 -11.98 50.71 1.71
C PRO A 921 -11.11 51.28 2.85
N PRO A 922 -10.87 52.61 2.87
CA PRO A 922 -9.91 53.23 3.79
C PRO A 922 -10.27 52.97 5.25
N VAL A 923 -9.44 52.19 5.93
CA VAL A 923 -9.65 51.75 7.32
C VAL A 923 -9.73 52.96 8.25
N GLN A 924 -10.82 53.06 9.00
CA GLN A 924 -11.02 54.16 9.96
C GLN A 924 -9.99 54.07 11.09
N SER A 925 -9.34 55.21 11.39
CA SER A 925 -8.23 55.27 12.33
C SER A 925 -8.58 54.79 13.75
N SER A 926 -7.93 53.72 14.19
CA SER A 926 -7.90 53.33 15.60
C SER A 926 -7.09 54.36 16.39
N LYS A 927 -7.73 55.03 17.35
CA LYS A 927 -7.14 56.15 18.09
C LYS A 927 -6.17 55.65 19.17
N ASN A 928 -4.91 55.39 18.80
CA ASN A 928 -3.74 55.40 19.71
C ASN A 928 -2.41 55.38 18.93
N SER A 929 -2.14 56.40 18.10
CA SER A 929 -0.89 56.49 17.33
C SER A 929 0.31 56.85 18.21
N VAL A 930 1.17 55.86 18.47
CA VAL A 930 2.51 56.08 19.03
C VAL A 930 3.35 56.78 17.96
N LYS A 931 3.51 58.10 18.08
CA LYS A 931 4.38 58.88 17.17
C LYS A 931 5.83 58.39 17.29
N SER A 932 6.29 57.68 16.27
CA SER A 932 7.69 57.29 16.14
C SER A 932 8.57 58.53 15.95
N ASP A 933 9.77 58.50 16.53
CA ASP A 933 10.80 59.54 16.42
C ASP A 933 11.84 59.22 15.32
N PHE A 934 11.65 58.13 14.57
CA PHE A 934 12.48 57.72 13.43
C PHE A 934 12.28 58.61 12.20
N GLU A 935 13.38 58.90 11.48
CA GLU A 935 13.41 59.71 10.26
C GLU A 935 14.19 58.91 9.18
N PRO A 936 13.51 58.43 8.11
CA PRO A 936 14.16 57.69 7.03
C PRO A 936 15.29 58.47 6.33
N GLY A 937 16.27 57.76 5.78
CA GLY A 937 17.39 58.36 5.03
C GLY A 937 18.38 59.19 5.86
N THR A 938 18.33 59.11 7.20
CA THR A 938 19.25 59.86 8.08
C THR A 938 20.59 59.14 8.35
N LEU A 939 20.68 57.85 8.00
CA LEU A 939 21.89 57.04 8.09
C LEU A 939 22.90 57.41 6.98
N LYS A 940 24.21 57.17 7.21
CA LYS A 940 25.27 57.47 6.22
C LYS A 940 26.09 56.23 5.90
N LYS A 941 26.10 55.82 4.63
CA LYS A 941 26.70 54.58 4.14
C LYS A 941 28.21 54.50 4.40
N GLU A 942 28.91 55.62 4.27
CA GLU A 942 30.36 55.77 4.49
C GLU A 942 30.75 55.59 5.97
N SER A 943 29.78 55.72 6.89
CA SER A 943 30.01 55.56 8.32
C SER A 943 29.96 54.11 8.80
N LEU A 944 29.64 53.14 7.93
CA LEU A 944 29.34 51.76 8.32
C LEU A 944 30.50 50.81 7.97
N PRO A 945 30.97 49.96 8.90
CA PRO A 945 31.94 48.91 8.60
C PRO A 945 31.25 47.72 7.91
N LEU A 946 30.92 47.89 6.63
CA LEU A 946 30.21 46.91 5.80
C LEU A 946 31.11 45.76 5.34
N LEU A 947 30.48 44.63 4.97
CA LEU A 947 31.13 43.58 4.20
C LEU A 947 31.53 44.09 2.80
N ARG A 948 32.65 43.60 2.27
CA ARG A 948 33.01 43.81 0.86
C ARG A 948 31.91 43.22 -0.05
N PRO A 949 31.57 43.86 -1.19
CA PRO A 949 30.61 43.30 -2.16
C PRO A 949 30.97 41.87 -2.56
N PRO A 950 29.99 40.98 -2.80
CA PRO A 950 30.27 39.61 -3.17
C PRO A 950 30.87 39.53 -4.58
N GLN A 951 31.91 38.72 -4.73
CA GLN A 951 32.52 38.38 -6.02
C GLN A 951 31.81 37.20 -6.72
N TYR A 952 30.64 36.81 -6.20
CA TYR A 952 29.81 35.73 -6.72
C TYR A 952 28.43 36.28 -7.12
N ALA A 953 27.87 35.73 -8.19
CA ALA A 953 26.46 35.84 -8.54
C ALA A 953 26.06 34.57 -9.29
N THR A 954 24.91 33.99 -8.97
CA THR A 954 24.31 32.88 -9.72
C THR A 954 22.97 33.36 -10.30
N THR A 955 22.62 32.94 -11.51
CA THR A 955 21.37 33.40 -12.16
C THR A 955 20.12 33.08 -11.33
N PRO A 956 19.96 31.88 -10.73
CA PRO A 956 18.81 31.56 -9.88
C PRO A 956 18.72 32.44 -8.62
N ALA A 957 19.80 32.53 -7.84
CA ALA A 957 19.80 33.34 -6.61
C ALA A 957 19.59 34.83 -6.92
N THR A 958 20.15 35.34 -8.01
CA THR A 958 19.97 36.75 -8.42
C THR A 958 18.51 37.05 -8.77
N LYS A 959 17.83 36.15 -9.51
CA LYS A 959 16.41 36.30 -9.86
C LYS A 959 15.52 36.28 -8.62
N ILE A 960 15.76 35.35 -7.70
CA ILE A 960 14.97 35.19 -6.47
C ILE A 960 15.24 36.34 -5.47
N LEU A 961 16.47 36.83 -5.35
CA LEU A 961 16.79 38.01 -4.54
C LEU A 961 16.16 39.29 -5.09
N GLN A 962 16.09 39.45 -6.41
CA GLN A 962 15.36 40.55 -7.04
C GLN A 962 13.85 40.48 -6.78
N GLN A 963 13.27 39.27 -6.76
CA GLN A 963 11.86 39.03 -6.41
C GLN A 963 11.58 39.41 -4.95
N HIS A 964 12.31 38.85 -3.98
CA HIS A 964 12.13 39.19 -2.56
C HIS A 964 12.39 40.68 -2.28
N LEU A 965 13.36 41.32 -2.97
CA LEU A 965 13.62 42.75 -2.80
C LEU A 965 12.42 43.58 -3.27
N ARG A 966 11.84 43.26 -4.44
CA ARG A 966 10.63 43.92 -4.95
C ARG A 966 9.43 43.73 -4.00
N ALA A 967 9.24 42.53 -3.47
CA ALA A 967 8.18 42.25 -2.49
C ALA A 967 8.37 43.07 -1.21
N THR A 968 9.58 43.06 -0.63
CA THR A 968 9.90 43.80 0.60
C THR A 968 9.74 45.31 0.42
N LEU A 969 10.17 45.87 -0.71
CA LEU A 969 9.98 47.30 -1.01
C LEU A 969 8.52 47.67 -1.33
N LYS A 970 7.73 46.75 -1.93
CA LYS A 970 6.27 46.94 -2.09
C LYS A 970 5.56 47.05 -0.72
N VAL A 971 5.88 46.16 0.23
CA VAL A 971 5.32 46.22 1.60
C VAL A 971 5.71 47.54 2.29
N GLN A 972 6.99 47.93 2.22
CA GLN A 972 7.49 49.19 2.78
C GLN A 972 6.83 50.45 2.18
N ALA A 973 6.35 50.38 0.94
CA ALA A 973 5.61 51.47 0.29
C ALA A 973 4.09 51.46 0.58
N ARG A 974 3.52 50.30 0.95
CA ARG A 974 2.08 50.14 1.25
C ARG A 974 1.74 50.49 2.70
N GLU A 975 2.59 50.11 3.65
CA GLU A 975 2.32 50.20 5.08
C GLU A 975 3.04 51.38 5.76
N HIS A 976 2.51 51.83 6.90
CA HIS A 976 3.15 52.87 7.67
C HIS A 976 4.39 52.33 8.40
N LEU A 977 5.54 52.98 8.21
CA LEU A 977 6.82 52.59 8.80
C LEU A 977 6.79 52.42 10.33
N HIS A 978 5.87 53.07 11.04
CA HIS A 978 5.79 52.93 12.50
C HIS A 978 5.26 51.56 12.95
N ASP A 979 4.41 50.92 12.14
CA ASP A 979 3.87 49.59 12.40
C ASP A 979 4.89 48.51 12.00
N LEU A 980 5.40 48.58 10.76
CA LEU A 980 6.50 47.73 10.25
C LEU A 980 7.70 47.71 11.20
N GLY A 981 8.12 48.89 11.67
CA GLY A 981 9.28 49.09 12.56
C GLY A 981 10.60 48.53 12.01
N TRP A 982 10.68 48.37 10.70
CA TRP A 982 11.90 48.12 9.94
C TRP A 982 11.89 49.03 8.70
N TYR A 983 13.07 49.48 8.30
CA TYR A 983 13.26 50.31 7.11
C TYR A 983 14.51 49.87 6.34
N ILE A 984 14.40 49.83 5.02
CA ILE A 984 15.45 49.52 4.05
C ILE A 984 15.57 50.71 3.11
N ASP A 985 16.74 51.33 3.08
CA ASP A 985 17.07 52.41 2.15
C ASP A 985 17.47 51.83 0.78
N PRO A 986 16.73 52.11 -0.31
CA PRO A 986 17.06 51.61 -1.64
C PRO A 986 18.43 52.06 -2.15
N ASP A 987 18.89 53.27 -1.81
CA ASP A 987 20.15 53.85 -2.29
C ASP A 987 21.37 53.14 -1.66
N PHE A 988 21.17 52.40 -0.58
CA PHE A 988 22.22 51.57 0.00
C PHE A 988 22.40 50.22 -0.73
N ILE A 989 21.46 49.79 -1.56
CA ILE A 989 21.45 48.46 -2.22
C ILE A 989 22.30 48.47 -3.51
N THR A 990 23.61 48.55 -3.35
CA THR A 990 24.59 48.42 -4.46
C THR A 990 24.75 46.98 -4.97
N THR A 991 24.13 45.99 -4.32
CA THR A 991 24.03 44.61 -4.81
C THR A 991 22.86 43.90 -4.13
N VAL A 992 22.09 43.09 -4.87
CA VAL A 992 20.93 42.37 -4.32
C VAL A 992 21.31 41.30 -3.28
N TYR A 993 22.61 41.01 -3.13
CA TYR A 993 23.15 40.05 -2.15
C TYR A 993 23.56 40.68 -0.81
N GLN A 994 23.37 41.99 -0.61
CA GLN A 994 23.74 42.68 0.64
C GLN A 994 22.76 43.82 0.94
N TRP A 995 21.91 43.66 1.95
CA TRP A 995 20.90 44.65 2.34
C TRP A 995 21.25 45.26 3.70
N ILE A 996 20.99 46.56 3.87
CA ILE A 996 21.15 47.29 5.13
C ILE A 996 19.75 47.62 5.65
N VAL A 997 19.48 47.30 6.92
CA VAL A 997 18.14 47.41 7.51
C VAL A 997 18.20 48.10 8.86
N GLU A 998 17.34 49.09 9.07
CA GLU A 998 17.17 49.79 10.34
C GLU A 998 15.92 49.28 11.05
N LEU A 999 16.07 48.63 12.21
CA LEU A 999 14.94 48.35 13.10
C LEU A 999 14.68 49.56 14.00
N HIS A 1000 13.43 50.01 14.06
CA HIS A 1000 13.00 51.19 14.80
C HIS A 1000 11.58 51.00 15.35
N SER A 1001 10.97 52.06 15.89
CA SER A 1001 9.61 52.02 16.47
C SER A 1001 9.44 50.88 17.50
N PHE A 1002 10.36 50.80 18.46
CA PHE A 1002 10.26 49.89 19.60
C PHE A 1002 9.27 50.44 20.64
N ASP A 1003 8.50 49.55 21.30
CA ASP A 1003 7.60 49.94 22.39
C ASP A 1003 8.37 50.70 23.50
N PRO A 1004 7.97 51.94 23.85
CA PRO A 1004 8.58 52.73 24.93
C PRO A 1004 8.67 52.03 26.29
N ASN A 1005 7.87 50.99 26.55
CA ASN A 1005 7.97 50.20 27.77
C ASN A 1005 9.25 49.34 27.83
N LEU A 1006 9.78 48.91 26.67
CA LEU A 1006 10.92 47.99 26.60
C LEU A 1006 12.21 48.62 27.16
N PRO A 1007 13.05 47.84 27.89
CA PRO A 1007 14.36 48.30 28.34
C PRO A 1007 15.26 48.80 27.20
N LEU A 1008 15.19 48.14 26.03
CA LEU A 1008 15.94 48.55 24.83
C LEU A 1008 15.54 49.95 24.32
N ALA A 1009 14.25 50.27 24.29
CA ALA A 1009 13.76 51.59 23.85
C ALA A 1009 14.22 52.71 24.80
N LYS A 1010 14.29 52.42 26.10
CA LYS A 1010 14.83 53.33 27.13
C LYS A 1010 16.35 53.53 26.99
N ASP A 1011 17.10 52.45 26.76
CA ASP A 1011 18.54 52.51 26.52
C ASP A 1011 18.89 53.25 25.21
N LEU A 1012 18.13 53.03 24.12
CA LEU A 1012 18.28 53.73 22.84
C LEU A 1012 18.09 55.24 23.00
N LYS A 1013 17.03 55.65 23.72
CA LYS A 1013 16.78 57.07 24.03
C LYS A 1013 17.85 57.67 24.94
N GLN A 1014 18.38 56.92 25.91
CA GLN A 1014 19.52 57.35 26.73
C GLN A 1014 20.81 57.50 25.91
N ALA A 1015 21.01 56.66 24.87
CA ALA A 1015 22.15 56.73 23.96
C ALA A 1015 21.97 57.73 22.79
N ASN A 1016 20.84 58.44 22.72
CA ASN A 1016 20.45 59.31 21.61
C ASN A 1016 20.50 58.60 20.23
N MET A 1017 19.93 57.40 20.16
CA MET A 1017 19.84 56.59 18.93
C MET A 1017 18.39 56.24 18.61
N LYS A 1018 18.01 56.34 17.34
CA LYS A 1018 16.64 56.12 16.84
C LYS A 1018 16.38 54.69 16.35
N SER A 1019 17.44 53.96 15.98
CA SER A 1019 17.37 52.67 15.29
C SER A 1019 18.47 51.70 15.73
N VAL A 1020 18.28 50.42 15.39
CA VAL A 1020 19.30 49.36 15.40
C VAL A 1020 19.60 49.01 13.95
N VAL A 1021 20.85 49.21 13.51
CA VAL A 1021 21.28 48.98 12.12
C VAL A 1021 21.81 47.56 11.97
N LEU A 1022 21.30 46.81 11.00
CA LEU A 1022 21.74 45.46 10.64
C LEU A 1022 22.27 45.39 9.20
N GLU A 1023 23.10 44.39 8.95
CA GLU A 1023 23.51 43.94 7.62
C GLU A 1023 23.02 42.50 7.40
N LEU A 1024 22.35 42.26 6.28
CA LEU A 1024 21.97 40.95 5.78
C LEU A 1024 22.87 40.64 4.57
N ARG A 1025 23.53 39.48 4.58
CA ARG A 1025 24.36 38.97 3.47
C ARG A 1025 23.84 37.64 2.96
N PHE A 1026 23.56 37.57 1.67
CA PHE A 1026 22.99 36.39 1.04
C PHE A 1026 24.08 35.49 0.41
N PRO A 1027 24.00 34.15 0.56
CA PRO A 1027 24.93 33.20 -0.04
C PRO A 1027 24.64 32.97 -1.54
N PRO A 1028 25.59 32.42 -2.33
CA PRO A 1028 25.38 32.09 -3.75
C PRO A 1028 24.35 30.96 -3.98
N GLY A 1029 24.03 30.19 -2.95
CA GLY A 1029 23.01 29.13 -2.94
C GLY A 1029 21.66 29.57 -2.37
N PHE A 1030 21.42 30.86 -2.15
CA PHE A 1030 20.11 31.37 -1.74
C PHE A 1030 19.04 31.05 -2.82
N PRO A 1031 17.82 30.61 -2.47
CA PRO A 1031 17.21 30.55 -1.13
C PRO A 1031 17.48 29.26 -0.35
N MET A 1032 18.26 28.30 -0.85
CA MET A 1032 18.49 27.02 -0.15
C MET A 1032 19.35 27.14 1.11
N ALA A 1033 20.13 28.23 1.24
CA ALA A 1033 20.92 28.55 2.43
C ALA A 1033 20.51 29.93 3.01
N PRO A 1034 20.55 30.12 4.34
CA PRO A 1034 20.08 31.34 5.00
C PRO A 1034 20.93 32.59 4.72
N PRO A 1035 20.36 33.79 4.89
CA PRO A 1035 21.15 35.01 5.01
C PRO A 1035 21.96 35.01 6.31
N PHE A 1036 23.21 35.46 6.24
CA PHE A 1036 23.97 35.83 7.44
C PHE A 1036 23.50 37.20 7.91
N VAL A 1037 23.02 37.30 9.17
CA VAL A 1037 22.47 38.54 9.75
C VAL A 1037 23.29 38.99 10.95
N ARG A 1038 23.71 40.26 10.95
CA ARG A 1038 24.40 40.88 12.08
C ARG A 1038 23.92 42.31 12.35
N VAL A 1039 23.96 42.69 13.62
CA VAL A 1039 23.91 44.08 14.07
C VAL A 1039 25.25 44.77 13.78
N ILE A 1040 25.21 45.99 13.26
CA ILE A 1040 26.36 46.88 13.11
C ILE A 1040 26.46 47.81 14.33
N ARG A 1041 25.35 48.48 14.67
CA ARG A 1041 25.24 49.41 15.81
C ARG A 1041 23.79 49.49 16.31
N PRO A 1042 23.52 49.83 17.58
CA PRO A 1042 24.46 49.95 18.70
C PRO A 1042 25.07 48.61 19.15
N ARG A 1043 26.07 48.68 20.04
CA ARG A 1043 26.51 47.51 20.82
C ARG A 1043 25.53 47.13 21.93
N PHE A 1044 25.10 45.88 21.88
CA PHE A 1044 24.30 45.23 22.92
C PHE A 1044 25.17 44.75 24.08
N LEU A 1045 24.56 44.61 25.24
CA LEU A 1045 25.15 44.00 26.42
C LEU A 1045 25.21 42.48 26.25
N GLU A 1046 26.35 41.87 26.55
CA GLU A 1046 26.54 40.43 26.40
C GLU A 1046 25.62 39.64 27.36
N PHE A 1047 25.14 38.47 26.94
CA PHE A 1047 24.24 37.62 27.73
C PHE A 1047 24.80 37.29 29.13
N VAL A 1048 26.10 36.97 29.21
CA VAL A 1048 26.81 36.71 30.49
C VAL A 1048 26.81 37.93 31.42
N ASN A 1049 26.79 39.14 30.85
CA ASN A 1049 26.80 40.42 31.57
C ASN A 1049 25.38 40.97 31.84
N GLY A 1050 24.33 40.17 31.61
CA GLY A 1050 22.94 40.53 31.93
C GLY A 1050 22.12 41.06 30.75
N GLY A 1051 22.65 41.06 29.53
CA GLY A 1051 21.87 41.34 28.33
C GLY A 1051 21.09 40.12 27.80
N GLY A 1052 20.47 40.30 26.65
CA GLY A 1052 19.62 39.33 25.94
C GLY A 1052 19.34 39.80 24.52
N GLY A 1053 18.24 39.33 23.92
CA GLY A 1053 17.83 39.75 22.57
C GLY A 1053 18.48 38.98 21.40
N HIS A 1054 19.02 37.78 21.65
CA HIS A 1054 19.71 36.92 20.67
C HIS A 1054 20.94 37.50 19.93
N VAL A 1055 21.38 38.72 20.26
CA VAL A 1055 22.61 39.31 19.72
C VAL A 1055 23.84 38.69 20.41
N THR A 1056 24.75 38.10 19.63
CA THR A 1056 26.02 37.57 20.16
C THR A 1056 26.97 38.68 20.62
N ALA A 1057 28.00 38.31 21.39
CA ALA A 1057 29.03 39.26 21.84
C ALA A 1057 29.76 40.01 20.68
N GLY A 1058 29.69 39.50 19.45
CA GLY A 1058 30.25 40.13 18.25
C GLY A 1058 29.21 40.73 17.28
N GLY A 1059 27.93 40.74 17.63
CA GLY A 1059 26.87 41.39 16.84
C GLY A 1059 26.13 40.49 15.86
N ALA A 1060 26.63 39.28 15.54
CA ALA A 1060 25.84 38.30 14.77
C ALA A 1060 24.61 37.83 15.54
N MET A 1061 23.52 37.50 14.85
CA MET A 1061 22.30 36.95 15.46
C MET A 1061 22.47 35.45 15.78
N CYS A 1062 22.11 35.04 16.99
CA CYS A 1062 22.10 33.64 17.44
C CYS A 1062 20.66 33.11 17.45
N MET A 1063 20.16 32.76 16.27
CA MET A 1063 18.80 32.29 16.04
C MET A 1063 18.83 31.08 15.12
N GLU A 1064 18.13 30.01 15.48
CA GLU A 1064 18.16 28.73 14.76
C GLU A 1064 17.69 28.85 13.31
N LEU A 1065 16.70 29.72 13.03
CA LEU A 1065 16.24 30.00 11.67
C LEU A 1065 17.34 30.58 10.76
N LEU A 1066 18.42 31.13 11.31
CA LEU A 1066 19.57 31.67 10.58
C LEU A 1066 20.73 30.65 10.51
N THR A 1067 20.41 29.36 10.45
CA THR A 1067 21.36 28.24 10.37
C THR A 1067 20.89 27.24 9.31
N ASN A 1068 21.81 26.44 8.74
CA ASN A 1068 21.45 25.41 7.76
C ASN A 1068 20.48 24.34 8.30
N SER A 1069 20.33 24.22 9.63
CA SER A 1069 19.43 23.28 10.30
C SER A 1069 18.02 23.83 10.53
N GLY A 1070 17.86 25.14 10.75
CA GLY A 1070 16.56 25.77 11.03
C GLY A 1070 16.02 26.68 9.92
N TRP A 1071 16.80 26.93 8.86
CA TRP A 1071 16.39 27.77 7.73
C TRP A 1071 15.35 27.07 6.85
N LEU A 1072 14.29 27.81 6.50
CA LEU A 1072 13.30 27.39 5.53
C LEU A 1072 13.48 28.21 4.23
N PRO A 1073 13.80 27.58 3.09
CA PRO A 1073 13.88 28.25 1.78
C PRO A 1073 12.58 28.93 1.32
N THR A 1074 11.47 28.71 2.04
CA THR A 1074 10.17 29.34 1.85
C THR A 1074 9.94 30.62 2.66
N ALA A 1075 10.90 31.05 3.48
CA ALA A 1075 10.74 32.22 4.35
C ALA A 1075 10.87 33.54 3.56
N SER A 1076 9.89 34.45 3.72
CA SER A 1076 10.03 35.82 3.23
C SER A 1076 11.05 36.60 4.09
N ILE A 1077 11.82 37.50 3.47
CA ILE A 1077 12.81 38.30 4.21
C ILE A 1077 12.13 39.24 5.22
N GLU A 1078 10.93 39.73 4.90
CA GLU A 1078 10.04 40.40 5.85
C GLU A 1078 9.79 39.55 7.11
N SER A 1079 9.40 38.28 6.96
CA SER A 1079 9.19 37.38 8.11
C SER A 1079 10.47 37.17 8.91
N VAL A 1080 11.63 37.11 8.26
CA VAL A 1080 12.94 37.08 8.93
C VAL A 1080 13.19 38.36 9.73
N LEU A 1081 12.89 39.54 9.16
CA LEU A 1081 13.05 40.83 9.84
C LEU A 1081 12.09 40.98 11.03
N LEU A 1082 10.84 40.54 10.89
CA LEU A 1082 9.86 40.50 11.98
C LEU A 1082 10.31 39.55 13.10
N GLN A 1083 10.79 38.35 12.77
CA GLN A 1083 11.31 37.39 13.76
C GLN A 1083 12.59 37.89 14.44
N VAL A 1084 13.48 38.59 13.73
CA VAL A 1084 14.65 39.27 14.32
C VAL A 1084 14.21 40.42 15.23
N ARG A 1085 13.21 41.23 14.84
CA ARG A 1085 12.61 42.28 15.68
C ARG A 1085 12.02 41.67 16.95
N MET A 1086 11.25 40.59 16.86
CA MET A 1086 10.69 39.84 18.00
C MET A 1086 11.77 39.25 18.91
N ALA A 1087 12.83 38.66 18.35
CA ALA A 1087 13.94 38.11 19.13
C ALA A 1087 14.68 39.21 19.91
N ILE A 1088 14.79 40.42 19.35
CA ILE A 1088 15.41 41.59 19.98
C ILE A 1088 14.46 42.27 21.00
N THR A 1089 13.14 42.23 20.82
CA THR A 1089 12.18 42.80 21.79
C THR A 1089 11.81 41.85 22.94
N ASN A 1090 12.05 40.54 22.80
CA ASN A 1090 11.76 39.55 23.85
C ASN A 1090 12.46 39.90 25.18
N THR A 1091 11.71 39.81 26.27
CA THR A 1091 12.19 40.07 27.64
C THR A 1091 12.71 38.81 28.34
N GLU A 1092 12.38 37.62 27.85
CA GLU A 1092 12.74 36.33 28.46
C GLU A 1092 13.89 35.63 27.71
N PRO A 1093 14.83 34.95 28.40
CA PRO A 1093 15.01 34.93 29.86
C PRO A 1093 15.72 36.19 30.39
N ARG A 1094 16.13 37.10 29.50
CA ARG A 1094 16.69 38.43 29.78
C ARG A 1094 16.35 39.40 28.64
N PRO A 1095 15.98 40.66 28.92
CA PRO A 1095 15.71 41.63 27.88
C PRO A 1095 16.98 42.07 27.16
N ALA A 1096 16.84 42.47 25.89
CA ALA A 1096 17.88 43.19 25.19
C ALA A 1096 18.21 44.52 25.90
N ARG A 1097 19.50 44.77 26.11
CA ARG A 1097 20.06 45.98 26.75
C ARG A 1097 21.24 46.50 25.94
N LEU A 1098 21.50 47.79 25.97
CA LEU A 1098 22.70 48.37 25.35
C LEU A 1098 23.90 48.36 26.30
N ALA A 1099 25.08 48.13 25.74
CA ALA A 1099 26.33 48.32 26.45
C ALA A 1099 26.66 49.83 26.53
N LEU A 1100 25.95 50.60 27.35
CA LEU A 1100 25.95 52.09 27.37
C LEU A 1100 27.34 52.76 27.33
N LYS A 1101 28.39 52.14 27.90
CA LYS A 1101 29.79 52.65 27.84
C LYS A 1101 30.51 52.42 26.50
N ARG A 1102 29.88 51.71 25.56
CA ARG A 1102 30.42 51.25 24.26
C ARG A 1102 29.38 51.30 23.13
N SER A 1103 28.16 51.79 23.38
CA SER A 1103 27.03 51.78 22.44
C SER A 1103 27.37 52.39 21.07
N HIS A 1104 28.09 53.51 21.08
CA HIS A 1104 28.54 54.26 19.89
C HIS A 1104 29.75 53.64 19.15
N LYS A 1105 30.25 52.47 19.56
CA LYS A 1105 31.31 51.74 18.83
C LYS A 1105 30.69 50.58 18.07
N ASP A 1106 30.81 50.56 16.75
CA ASP A 1106 30.27 49.49 15.91
C ASP A 1106 30.87 48.10 16.20
N TYR A 1107 30.14 47.04 15.80
CA TYR A 1107 30.66 45.68 15.63
C TYR A 1107 31.42 45.55 14.31
N SER A 1108 32.58 44.88 14.34
CA SER A 1108 33.32 44.58 13.09
C SER A 1108 32.83 43.28 12.45
N VAL A 1109 33.06 43.13 11.14
CA VAL A 1109 32.72 41.92 10.37
C VAL A 1109 33.35 40.66 10.99
N GLY A 1110 34.65 40.69 11.27
CA GLY A 1110 35.37 39.54 11.84
C GLY A 1110 34.93 39.18 13.26
N GLU A 1111 34.54 40.18 14.05
CA GLU A 1111 33.99 39.96 15.40
C GLU A 1111 32.62 39.25 15.32
N ALA A 1112 31.78 39.63 14.36
CA ALA A 1112 30.50 38.98 14.10
C ALA A 1112 30.65 37.54 13.59
N VAL A 1113 31.53 37.31 12.60
CA VAL A 1113 31.74 35.96 12.04
C VAL A 1113 32.34 35.00 13.07
N GLU A 1114 33.36 35.42 13.84
CA GLU A 1114 33.94 34.59 14.89
C GLU A 1114 33.04 34.45 16.12
N ALA A 1115 32.02 35.32 16.30
CA ALA A 1115 30.95 35.08 17.27
C ALA A 1115 29.92 34.06 16.75
N TYR A 1116 29.52 34.14 15.48
CA TYR A 1116 28.60 33.19 14.85
C TYR A 1116 29.18 31.77 14.80
N LYS A 1117 30.43 31.60 14.34
CA LYS A 1117 31.12 30.29 14.35
C LYS A 1117 31.14 29.65 15.75
N ARG A 1118 31.39 30.44 16.80
CA ARG A 1118 31.37 29.95 18.19
C ARG A 1118 29.95 29.61 18.67
N ALA A 1119 28.92 30.33 18.23
CA ALA A 1119 27.54 29.97 18.51
C ALA A 1119 27.17 28.63 17.85
N CYS A 1120 27.48 28.45 16.56
CA CYS A 1120 27.28 27.17 15.86
C CYS A 1120 27.96 26.00 16.59
N LEU A 1121 29.25 26.14 16.95
CA LEU A 1121 29.98 25.10 17.68
C LEU A 1121 29.44 24.83 19.09
N ALA A 1122 28.85 25.83 19.76
CA ALA A 1122 28.25 25.67 21.09
C ALA A 1122 26.87 25.00 21.05
N HIS A 1123 26.11 25.19 19.96
CA HIS A 1123 24.77 24.62 19.77
C HIS A 1123 24.75 23.35 18.88
N GLY A 1124 25.88 22.96 18.29
CA GLY A 1124 25.98 21.79 17.41
C GLY A 1124 25.58 22.06 15.95
N TRP A 1125 25.24 23.30 15.59
CA TRP A 1125 24.88 23.69 14.23
C TRP A 1125 26.08 23.65 13.27
N GLN A 1126 25.84 23.29 12.01
CA GLN A 1126 26.86 23.33 10.97
C GLN A 1126 27.20 24.79 10.58
N ILE A 1127 28.48 25.09 10.35
CA ILE A 1127 28.96 26.41 9.88
C ILE A 1127 28.91 26.44 8.34
N PRO A 1128 28.09 27.32 7.72
CA PRO A 1128 28.02 27.44 6.26
C PRO A 1128 29.37 27.71 5.59
N GLU A 1129 29.64 27.06 4.46
CA GLU A 1129 30.94 27.16 3.78
C GLU A 1129 31.27 28.58 3.28
N ASP A 1130 30.27 29.37 2.88
CA ASP A 1130 30.47 30.75 2.48
C ASP A 1130 30.96 31.62 3.66
N ILE A 1131 30.45 31.39 4.86
CA ILE A 1131 30.91 32.04 6.10
C ILE A 1131 32.34 31.60 6.47
N GLN A 1132 32.78 30.40 6.06
CA GLN A 1132 34.18 29.97 6.17
C GLN A 1132 35.08 30.64 5.11
N ARG A 1133 34.53 30.98 3.93
CA ARG A 1133 35.24 31.63 2.79
C ARG A 1133 35.27 33.16 2.85
N LEU A 1134 34.49 33.80 3.74
CA LEU A 1134 34.53 35.24 3.96
C LEU A 1134 35.94 35.69 4.37
N SER A 1135 36.53 36.63 3.62
CA SER A 1135 37.82 37.26 3.98
C SER A 1135 37.61 38.68 4.51
N TRP A 1136 37.96 38.90 5.77
CA TRP A 1136 37.89 40.21 6.45
C TRP A 1136 39.29 40.74 6.76
N ALA A 1137 39.97 41.23 5.72
CA ALA A 1137 41.17 42.05 5.80
C ALA A 1137 40.85 43.50 5.38
#